data_AF-A0AB34J7C8-F1
#
_entry.id   AF-A0AB34J7C8-F1
#
_cell.length_a   1.000
_cell.length_b   1.000
_cell.length_c   1.000
_cell.angle_alpha   90.00
_cell.angle_beta   90.00
_cell.angle_gamma   90.00
#
_symmetry.space_group_name_H-M   'P 1'
#
loop_
_entity.id
_entity.type
_entity.pdbx_description
1 polymer ?
#
loop_
_entity_poly.entity_id
_entity_poly.type
_entity_poly.pdbx_seq_one_letter_code
_entity_poly.pdbx_strand_id
1 'polypeptide(L)'
;MRPSRPSPRRGQACPPRTRLARATSATYRPHLLLVLSLHASAALAYRNCPLARPPPRAPPLAAPHAPRMSLSPDPEVRLTGDAAADRMILQKLQRADGKLRREDMAVPSGRIAAEVAVGASAAEWQAAVSAARSRGVSAVRVRHLLVQTSGMAELLREQLNAGADWTEVAAAVSECEHSKGKGGEVGWCGVNDEHLDEILPRELRERTIVMKPGDMAIAQSARGVHVLQVVDVFQSLQIEEKPRTRGLPGSGFKPQPLIELLRASREDSRSFKQLTAAPSADGQLMKNSGKPKGVAMQYSIESMGCQMNTADAERMEGQLRALGFTKATEPGAAKVVVLNTCSIREHAEAKVYSFLGPHAIRKRSGEDMAIVVAGCVAQQEGEALLRRIPEIDLVMGPQYANRLGDLLEGVFNGNQIVATAPTHIMEDPTQPQRQSTVSAWVNVIYGCNERCSYCVVPTTRGSEQSRPRDAIRKEVEELVARGYKEVTLLGQNIDSWGRDLNPRSTFADLLRDVGATPGLARMRFVTSHPRYMSERVIDAVAETPALCEMFHIPCQSGDDDILRDMARGYTVEKYKQIVARIRARLPDAAITADVIVGFPGETEEQFERTLQLMRDVKFDQLNTAAYSPRPHTPAALWTNQVDEKVKKQRLHRINALAAEHALERRQRYLGRLEEVLVEQRNPKHPGQVKGRNRQGCPVFFEGDIDALKGELVPVRITEAGSYFLVGELEENKFAGGRYRDESDANVIEISHVL
;
A
#
# COMPACT_ATOMS: atom_id res chain seq x y z
N MET A 1 -29.26 -2.22 54.34
CA MET A 1 -29.73 -1.39 55.46
C MET A 1 -28.74 -0.25 55.71
N ARG A 2 -29.20 1.00 55.62
CA ARG A 2 -28.55 2.25 56.12
C ARG A 2 -28.91 2.42 57.62
N PRO A 3 -28.37 3.35 58.45
CA PRO A 3 -28.03 4.78 58.15
C PRO A 3 -26.86 5.34 59.04
N SER A 4 -26.57 6.63 59.31
CA SER A 4 -26.49 7.92 58.57
C SER A 4 -25.70 8.94 59.43
N ARG A 5 -24.91 9.81 58.78
CA ARG A 5 -24.50 11.23 59.03
C ARG A 5 -25.11 12.04 60.21
N PRO A 6 -24.49 13.16 60.70
CA PRO A 6 -24.43 14.45 59.97
C PRO A 6 -23.24 15.45 60.24
N SER A 7 -23.23 16.54 59.42
CA SER A 7 -22.38 17.76 59.43
C SER A 7 -23.02 18.91 60.26
N PRO A 8 -22.53 20.21 60.33
CA PRO A 8 -22.53 21.18 59.20
C PRO A 8 -21.57 22.44 59.18
N ARG A 9 -21.34 22.97 57.94
CA ARG A 9 -21.35 24.39 57.42
C ARG A 9 -20.27 25.46 57.79
N ARG A 10 -19.55 26.03 56.78
CA ARG A 10 -19.69 27.32 55.99
C ARG A 10 -18.72 28.42 56.52
N GLY A 11 -18.03 29.31 55.77
CA GLY A 11 -17.86 29.65 54.34
C GLY A 11 -17.05 30.98 54.18
N GLN A 12 -16.77 31.40 52.93
CA GLN A 12 -16.25 32.72 52.44
C GLN A 12 -14.72 32.98 52.58
N ALA A 13 -13.96 33.64 51.68
CA ALA A 13 -14.13 34.28 50.36
C ALA A 13 -12.73 34.47 49.68
N CYS A 14 -12.69 34.69 48.35
CA CYS A 14 -11.54 35.13 47.51
C CYS A 14 -11.38 36.69 47.56
N PRO A 15 -10.43 37.42 46.91
CA PRO A 15 -9.25 37.10 46.05
C PRO A 15 -8.00 38.02 46.38
N PRO A 16 -7.18 38.60 45.45
CA PRO A 16 -6.11 38.04 44.59
C PRO A 16 -4.71 38.74 44.67
N ARG A 17 -3.71 38.15 43.97
CA ARG A 17 -2.54 38.74 43.23
C ARG A 17 -1.65 39.82 43.88
N THR A 18 -0.33 39.57 43.85
CA THR A 18 0.69 40.59 43.47
C THR A 18 1.96 39.98 42.89
N ARG A 19 2.44 40.60 41.80
CA ARG A 19 3.79 40.48 41.22
C ARG A 19 4.75 41.37 42.02
N LEU A 20 6.04 41.03 42.05
CA LEU A 20 7.11 42.02 42.08
C LEU A 20 8.40 41.46 41.45
N ALA A 21 9.11 42.37 40.80
CA ALA A 21 10.22 42.13 39.88
C ALA A 21 11.56 42.58 40.47
N ARG A 22 12.65 42.01 39.93
CA ARG A 22 14.02 42.54 39.71
C ARG A 22 14.71 43.33 40.85
N ALA A 23 15.94 42.95 41.20
CA ALA A 23 17.19 43.44 40.59
C ALA A 23 18.46 42.92 41.31
N THR A 24 19.49 42.54 40.53
CA THR A 24 20.97 42.81 40.63
C THR A 24 21.70 42.71 41.99
N SER A 25 22.94 42.21 42.15
CA SER A 25 24.08 41.94 41.26
C SER A 25 25.27 41.33 42.03
N ALA A 26 26.11 40.56 41.31
CA ALA A 26 27.58 40.40 41.44
C ALA A 26 28.13 39.70 42.72
N THR A 27 29.19 38.89 42.72
CA THR A 27 30.46 38.84 41.96
C THR A 27 31.10 37.44 42.11
N TYR A 28 31.78 36.92 41.08
CA TYR A 28 33.18 36.43 41.17
C TYR A 28 33.74 36.24 39.75
N ARG A 29 34.93 36.79 39.52
CA ARG A 29 35.63 36.97 38.23
C ARG A 29 36.88 36.07 38.15
N PRO A 30 37.50 35.94 36.95
CA PRO A 30 38.52 34.94 36.58
C PRO A 30 39.95 35.45 36.70
N HIS A 31 40.93 34.59 36.42
CA HIS A 31 42.31 34.99 36.09
C HIS A 31 42.72 34.48 34.70
N LEU A 32 43.52 35.34 34.06
CA LEU A 32 43.94 35.46 32.67
C LEU A 32 45.45 35.73 32.69
N LEU A 33 46.19 35.32 31.64
CA LEU A 33 47.45 35.90 31.11
C LEU A 33 47.89 34.98 29.94
N LEU A 34 47.78 35.31 28.64
CA LEU A 34 48.49 36.29 27.78
C LEU A 34 50.02 36.30 28.00
N VAL A 35 50.90 36.15 26.98
CA VAL A 35 51.19 37.12 25.90
C VAL A 35 51.87 36.48 24.65
N LEU A 36 51.43 37.01 23.50
CA LEU A 36 51.93 37.14 22.10
C LEU A 36 53.42 36.92 21.71
N SER A 37 53.64 36.42 20.47
CA SER A 37 54.32 37.06 19.30
C SER A 37 54.78 36.00 18.26
N LEU A 38 54.23 35.95 17.03
CA LEU A 38 54.59 36.64 15.77
C LEU A 38 55.82 36.08 14.98
N HIS A 39 55.52 35.66 13.74
CA HIS A 39 56.34 35.67 12.50
C HIS A 39 57.39 34.57 12.18
N ALA A 40 57.05 33.86 11.09
CA ALA A 40 57.82 33.71 9.84
C ALA A 40 59.00 32.71 9.72
N SER A 41 58.85 31.82 8.73
CA SER A 41 59.85 31.41 7.73
C SER A 41 61.03 30.52 8.15
N ALA A 42 61.00 29.27 7.68
CA ALA A 42 62.18 28.64 7.07
C ALA A 42 61.74 27.56 6.06
N ALA A 43 62.15 27.75 4.82
CA ALA A 43 62.06 26.82 3.71
C ALA A 43 63.48 26.35 3.33
N LEU A 44 63.54 25.29 2.49
CA LEU A 44 64.68 24.75 1.71
C LEU A 44 65.65 23.83 2.47
N ALA A 45 66.18 22.73 1.91
CA ALA A 45 66.41 22.32 0.51
C ALA A 45 66.36 20.76 0.40
N TYR A 46 65.97 20.14 -0.72
CA TYR A 46 66.84 19.99 -1.89
C TYR A 46 66.06 19.83 -3.21
N ARG A 47 66.61 20.50 -4.23
CA ARG A 47 66.26 20.46 -5.66
C ARG A 47 66.81 19.19 -6.34
N ASN A 48 66.11 18.70 -7.37
CA ASN A 48 66.63 18.57 -8.75
C ASN A 48 65.49 18.20 -9.74
N CYS A 49 65.38 18.99 -10.82
CA CYS A 49 64.48 18.88 -12.00
C CYS A 49 65.23 18.11 -13.13
N PRO A 50 64.69 17.80 -14.35
CA PRO A 50 63.36 18.02 -14.95
C PRO A 50 62.78 16.82 -15.77
N LEU A 51 61.49 16.89 -16.19
CA LEU A 51 60.96 16.60 -17.56
C LEU A 51 59.44 16.30 -17.56
N ALA A 52 58.77 16.72 -18.65
CA ALA A 52 57.35 16.56 -19.06
C ALA A 52 56.33 17.62 -18.58
N ARG A 53 56.00 18.55 -19.48
CA ARG A 53 54.86 19.48 -19.42
C ARG A 53 53.53 18.78 -19.79
N PRO A 54 52.38 19.20 -19.24
CA PRO A 54 51.05 18.79 -19.70
C PRO A 54 50.57 19.62 -20.92
N PRO A 55 49.67 19.09 -21.78
CA PRO A 55 49.20 19.78 -22.98
C PRO A 55 48.16 20.88 -22.68
N PRO A 56 48.01 21.90 -23.57
CA PRO A 56 47.12 23.04 -23.37
C PRO A 56 45.66 22.76 -23.76
N ARG A 57 44.76 23.53 -23.12
CA ARG A 57 43.31 23.61 -23.36
C ARG A 57 42.99 24.13 -24.76
N ALA A 58 41.98 23.54 -25.41
CA ALA A 58 41.40 24.01 -26.67
C ALA A 58 40.28 25.07 -26.42
N PRO A 59 40.07 26.03 -27.36
CA PRO A 59 39.16 27.17 -27.22
C PRO A 59 37.70 26.88 -27.64
N PRO A 60 36.73 27.77 -27.32
CA PRO A 60 35.29 27.53 -27.52
C PRO A 60 34.87 27.84 -28.97
N LEU A 61 33.98 27.01 -29.52
CA LEU A 61 33.33 27.25 -30.81
C LEU A 61 32.01 27.99 -30.64
N ALA A 62 31.82 28.98 -31.52
CA ALA A 62 30.81 30.02 -31.51
C ALA A 62 29.41 29.55 -31.90
N ALA A 63 28.40 30.18 -31.29
CA ALA A 63 27.00 30.10 -31.66
C ALA A 63 26.70 30.99 -32.88
N PRO A 64 25.80 30.58 -33.81
CA PRO A 64 25.27 31.49 -34.80
C PRO A 64 24.05 32.25 -34.26
N HIS A 65 24.05 33.54 -34.58
CA HIS A 65 23.06 34.56 -34.26
C HIS A 65 21.62 34.21 -34.64
N ALA A 66 20.69 34.38 -33.70
CA ALA A 66 19.26 34.56 -33.98
C ALA A 66 18.91 36.06 -33.89
N PRO A 67 18.19 36.65 -34.87
CA PRO A 67 17.76 38.03 -34.81
C PRO A 67 16.50 38.19 -33.97
N ARG A 68 16.43 39.26 -33.16
CA ARG A 68 15.19 39.77 -32.56
C ARG A 68 14.39 40.52 -33.63
N MET A 69 13.14 40.13 -33.86
CA MET A 69 12.10 41.00 -34.42
C MET A 69 10.74 40.77 -33.73
N SER A 70 9.95 41.83 -33.80
CA SER A 70 8.79 42.27 -33.00
C SER A 70 7.46 41.52 -33.20
N LEU A 71 6.49 41.83 -32.33
CA LEU A 71 5.09 41.38 -32.29
C LEU A 71 4.22 41.82 -33.51
N SER A 72 3.42 40.86 -34.00
CA SER A 72 2.10 40.92 -34.73
C SER A 72 1.99 41.56 -36.13
N PRO A 73 0.93 41.28 -36.95
CA PRO A 73 -0.04 40.15 -37.00
C PRO A 73 -0.12 39.43 -38.39
N ASP A 74 -0.75 38.24 -38.41
CA ASP A 74 -1.28 37.41 -39.53
C ASP A 74 -0.57 37.33 -40.91
N PRO A 75 -0.52 36.11 -41.49
CA PRO A 75 -0.95 35.98 -42.87
C PRO A 75 -1.89 34.80 -43.11
N GLU A 76 -2.92 35.07 -43.90
CA GLU A 76 -3.79 34.14 -44.61
C GLU A 76 -3.02 32.92 -45.16
N VAL A 77 -3.41 31.72 -44.73
CA VAL A 77 -2.95 30.48 -45.37
C VAL A 77 -3.76 30.27 -46.65
N ARG A 78 -3.09 30.50 -47.79
CA ARG A 78 -3.57 30.15 -49.12
C ARG A 78 -3.77 28.63 -49.24
N LEU A 79 -4.96 28.26 -49.73
CA LEU A 79 -5.28 26.93 -50.22
C LEU A 79 -4.56 26.68 -51.55
N THR A 80 -3.70 25.67 -51.61
CA THR A 80 -3.32 25.00 -52.87
C THR A 80 -3.53 23.50 -52.69
N GLY A 81 -4.68 23.01 -53.13
CA GLY A 81 -4.93 21.58 -53.25
C GLY A 81 -4.16 21.01 -54.44
N ASP A 82 -3.33 20.00 -54.20
CA ASP A 82 -2.68 19.24 -55.27
C ASP A 82 -3.47 17.95 -55.53
N ALA A 83 -4.39 18.01 -56.50
CA ALA A 83 -5.23 16.89 -56.95
C ALA A 83 -4.42 15.68 -57.47
N ALA A 84 -3.09 15.82 -57.64
CA ALA A 84 -2.21 14.73 -58.05
C ALA A 84 -1.89 13.75 -56.90
N ALA A 85 -1.78 14.23 -55.66
CA ALA A 85 -1.49 13.37 -54.50
C ALA A 85 -2.67 12.45 -54.15
N ASP A 86 -3.90 12.98 -54.23
CA ASP A 86 -5.13 12.23 -53.96
C ASP A 86 -5.39 11.13 -55.01
N ARG A 87 -5.02 11.35 -56.28
CA ARG A 87 -5.10 10.32 -57.34
C ARG A 87 -4.14 9.16 -57.13
N MET A 88 -2.97 9.42 -56.56
CA MET A 88 -1.94 8.38 -56.36
C MET A 88 -2.27 7.44 -55.20
N ILE A 89 -3.01 7.93 -54.19
CA ILE A 89 -3.53 7.14 -53.06
C ILE A 89 -4.74 6.29 -53.50
N LEU A 90 -5.64 6.85 -54.32
CA LEU A 90 -6.76 6.11 -54.93
C LEU A 90 -6.29 4.93 -55.79
N GLN A 91 -5.17 5.09 -56.52
CA GLN A 91 -4.56 4.01 -57.30
C GLN A 91 -3.94 2.89 -56.45
N LYS A 92 -3.50 3.18 -55.22
CA LYS A 92 -2.98 2.16 -54.30
C LYS A 92 -4.09 1.32 -53.68
N LEU A 93 -5.26 1.93 -53.41
CA LEU A 93 -6.44 1.21 -52.89
C LEU A 93 -7.09 0.30 -53.96
N GLN A 94 -7.06 0.69 -55.24
CA GLN A 94 -7.60 -0.12 -56.35
C GLN A 94 -6.76 -1.38 -56.71
N ARG A 95 -5.53 -1.51 -56.21
CA ARG A 95 -4.66 -2.67 -56.51
C ARG A 95 -4.79 -3.81 -55.50
N ALA A 96 -5.54 -3.63 -54.41
CA ALA A 96 -5.89 -4.68 -53.47
C ALA A 96 -7.17 -5.38 -53.93
N ASP A 97 -7.11 -6.09 -55.06
CA ASP A 97 -8.30 -6.66 -55.71
C ASP A 97 -8.65 -8.03 -55.12
N GLY A 98 -9.58 -8.03 -54.16
CA GLY A 98 -10.48 -9.13 -53.83
C GLY A 98 -11.91 -8.68 -54.12
N LYS A 99 -12.31 -8.72 -55.39
CA LYS A 99 -13.57 -8.20 -55.97
C LYS A 99 -14.83 -8.43 -55.11
N LEU A 100 -15.59 -7.36 -54.89
CA LEU A 100 -17.06 -7.40 -54.80
C LEU A 100 -17.64 -6.76 -56.06
N ARG A 101 -18.44 -7.53 -56.81
CA ARG A 101 -19.05 -7.09 -58.07
C ARG A 101 -20.28 -6.21 -57.80
N ARG A 102 -20.55 -5.32 -58.74
CA ARG A 102 -21.57 -4.25 -58.72
C ARG A 102 -23.03 -4.75 -58.88
N GLU A 103 -23.26 -6.07 -58.88
CA GLU A 103 -24.52 -6.69 -59.33
C GLU A 103 -25.33 -7.34 -58.20
N ASP A 104 -24.80 -7.42 -56.97
CA ASP A 104 -25.52 -8.01 -55.81
C ASP A 104 -26.15 -6.95 -54.87
N MET A 105 -26.13 -5.67 -55.24
CA MET A 105 -26.70 -4.59 -54.41
C MET A 105 -28.05 -4.10 -54.94
N ALA A 106 -29.09 -4.87 -54.65
CA ALA A 106 -30.42 -4.32 -54.51
C ALA A 106 -31.00 -4.73 -53.15
N VAL A 107 -31.09 -3.79 -52.21
CA VAL A 107 -31.99 -3.89 -51.06
C VAL A 107 -32.77 -2.57 -50.91
N PRO A 108 -34.07 -2.63 -50.58
CA PRO A 108 -34.97 -1.48 -50.60
C PRO A 108 -34.72 -0.49 -49.47
N SER A 109 -35.23 0.71 -49.72
CA SER A 109 -35.44 1.84 -48.82
C SER A 109 -35.95 1.46 -47.43
N GLY A 110 -35.37 2.09 -46.40
CA GLY A 110 -35.91 2.01 -45.04
C GLY A 110 -35.14 2.75 -43.95
N ARG A 111 -35.26 4.10 -43.93
CA ARG A 111 -35.21 5.03 -42.75
C ARG A 111 -33.92 5.09 -41.90
N ILE A 112 -33.47 6.21 -41.33
CA ILE A 112 -33.74 7.67 -41.36
C ILE A 112 -32.39 8.29 -41.00
N ALA A 113 -31.96 9.31 -41.75
CA ALA A 113 -30.81 10.15 -41.40
C ALA A 113 -31.16 11.05 -40.21
N ALA A 114 -30.22 11.21 -39.27
CA ALA A 114 -30.23 12.34 -38.34
C ALA A 114 -29.05 13.25 -38.69
N GLU A 115 -29.35 14.31 -39.44
CA GLU A 115 -28.52 15.53 -39.51
C GLU A 115 -28.54 16.29 -38.17
N VAL A 116 -27.65 17.30 -38.07
CA VAL A 116 -27.47 18.39 -37.06
C VAL A 116 -26.13 18.24 -36.31
N ALA A 117 -25.19 19.21 -36.29
CA ALA A 117 -25.14 20.54 -36.92
C ALA A 117 -23.70 21.08 -37.07
N VAL A 118 -23.48 21.78 -38.18
CA VAL A 118 -22.48 22.86 -38.33
C VAL A 118 -23.20 24.17 -37.97
N GLY A 119 -22.67 24.98 -37.04
CA GLY A 119 -23.17 26.35 -36.79
C GLY A 119 -23.64 26.72 -35.37
N ALA A 120 -23.39 25.93 -34.33
CA ALA A 120 -23.80 26.28 -32.95
C ALA A 120 -22.92 27.39 -32.34
N SER A 121 -23.54 28.33 -31.64
CA SER A 121 -22.88 29.35 -30.82
C SER A 121 -22.22 28.75 -29.57
N ALA A 122 -21.23 29.43 -28.98
CA ALA A 122 -20.53 28.96 -27.77
C ALA A 122 -21.50 28.66 -26.59
N ALA A 123 -22.60 29.41 -26.49
CA ALA A 123 -23.63 29.21 -25.47
C ALA A 123 -24.46 27.93 -25.71
N GLU A 124 -24.80 27.62 -26.97
CA GLU A 124 -25.50 26.38 -27.34
C GLU A 124 -24.61 25.16 -27.15
N TRP A 125 -23.31 25.31 -27.40
CA TRP A 125 -22.32 24.27 -27.13
C TRP A 125 -22.15 24.02 -25.62
N GLN A 126 -22.07 25.07 -24.79
CA GLN A 126 -22.07 24.94 -23.33
C GLN A 126 -23.36 24.33 -22.79
N ALA A 127 -24.51 24.62 -23.39
CA ALA A 127 -25.78 23.98 -23.03
C ALA A 127 -25.79 22.49 -23.38
N ALA A 128 -25.27 22.08 -24.55
CA ALA A 128 -25.14 20.68 -24.94
C ALA A 128 -24.15 19.90 -24.06
N VAL A 129 -23.02 20.51 -23.68
CA VAL A 129 -22.05 19.94 -22.73
C VAL A 129 -22.64 19.83 -21.32
N SER A 130 -23.42 20.81 -20.87
CA SER A 130 -24.13 20.75 -19.59
C SER A 130 -25.24 19.69 -19.59
N ALA A 131 -25.93 19.50 -20.72
CA ALA A 131 -26.92 18.44 -20.94
C ALA A 131 -26.29 17.03 -21.13
N ALA A 132 -25.01 16.94 -21.51
CA ALA A 132 -24.25 15.70 -21.52
C ALA A 132 -23.68 15.37 -20.13
N ARG A 133 -23.31 16.38 -19.33
CA ARG A 133 -22.94 16.22 -17.91
C ARG A 133 -24.09 15.65 -17.07
N SER A 134 -25.35 15.95 -17.41
CA SER A 134 -26.51 15.32 -16.77
C SER A 134 -26.74 13.84 -17.16
N ARG A 135 -25.98 13.30 -18.13
CA ARG A 135 -25.99 11.88 -18.53
C ARG A 135 -24.81 11.07 -17.98
N GLY A 136 -24.00 11.65 -17.09
CA GLY A 136 -22.93 10.95 -16.39
C GLY A 136 -21.73 10.54 -17.24
N VAL A 137 -21.63 10.91 -18.53
CA VAL A 137 -20.49 10.53 -19.39
C VAL A 137 -19.22 11.23 -18.92
N SER A 138 -18.21 10.45 -18.52
CA SER A 138 -16.92 10.97 -18.02
C SER A 138 -15.72 10.62 -18.90
N ALA A 139 -15.85 9.69 -19.85
CA ALA A 139 -14.88 9.46 -20.93
C ALA A 139 -15.54 8.81 -22.15
N VAL A 140 -14.87 8.86 -23.30
CA VAL A 140 -15.28 8.14 -24.53
C VAL A 140 -14.11 7.38 -25.11
N ARG A 141 -14.35 6.18 -25.64
CA ARG A 141 -13.32 5.42 -26.34
C ARG A 141 -13.27 5.86 -27.78
N VAL A 142 -12.11 6.31 -28.25
CA VAL A 142 -11.98 6.96 -29.56
C VAL A 142 -11.00 6.20 -30.45
N ARG A 143 -11.41 6.04 -31.71
CA ARG A 143 -10.55 5.72 -32.84
C ARG A 143 -10.21 6.99 -33.60
N HIS A 144 -8.96 7.13 -34.02
CA HIS A 144 -8.41 8.38 -34.55
C HIS A 144 -7.49 8.13 -35.75
N LEU A 145 -7.73 8.91 -36.81
CA LEU A 145 -6.84 9.08 -37.95
C LEU A 145 -6.40 10.54 -38.03
N LEU A 146 -5.14 10.79 -38.39
CA LEU A 146 -4.63 12.12 -38.70
C LEU A 146 -4.23 12.16 -40.18
N VAL A 147 -4.76 13.11 -40.94
CA VAL A 147 -4.45 13.31 -42.37
C VAL A 147 -4.21 14.79 -42.68
N GLN A 148 -3.58 15.09 -43.80
CA GLN A 148 -3.15 16.45 -44.13
C GLN A 148 -4.25 17.36 -44.68
N THR A 149 -5.28 16.81 -45.32
CA THR A 149 -6.30 17.60 -46.03
C THR A 149 -7.72 17.22 -45.63
N SER A 150 -8.63 18.21 -45.67
CA SER A 150 -10.05 17.98 -45.38
C SER A 150 -10.70 17.07 -46.42
N GLY A 151 -10.29 17.15 -47.69
CA GLY A 151 -10.78 16.26 -48.76
C GLY A 151 -10.44 14.79 -48.51
N MET A 152 -9.22 14.50 -48.03
CA MET A 152 -8.85 13.14 -47.62
C MET A 152 -9.68 12.67 -46.42
N ALA A 153 -9.88 13.53 -45.43
CA ALA A 153 -10.67 13.20 -44.24
C ALA A 153 -12.13 12.86 -44.59
N GLU A 154 -12.74 13.59 -45.53
CA GLU A 154 -14.10 13.35 -45.99
C GLU A 154 -14.23 12.03 -46.76
N LEU A 155 -13.29 11.76 -47.68
CA LEU A 155 -13.24 10.51 -48.42
C LEU A 155 -13.07 9.30 -47.49
N LEU A 156 -12.20 9.41 -46.48
CA LEU A 156 -12.02 8.36 -45.48
C LEU A 156 -13.28 8.12 -44.66
N ARG A 157 -13.97 9.19 -44.23
CA ARG A 157 -15.25 9.06 -43.53
C ARG A 157 -16.29 8.34 -44.40
N GLU A 158 -16.36 8.61 -45.70
CA GLU A 158 -17.26 7.91 -46.62
C GLU A 158 -16.93 6.42 -46.74
N GLN A 159 -15.65 6.08 -46.90
CA GLN A 159 -15.21 4.68 -46.97
C GLN A 159 -15.46 3.92 -45.66
N LEU A 160 -15.20 4.56 -44.52
CA LEU A 160 -15.44 3.98 -43.19
C LEU A 160 -16.94 3.79 -42.93
N ASN A 161 -17.79 4.74 -43.36
CA ASN A 161 -19.25 4.57 -43.35
C ASN A 161 -19.73 3.44 -44.27
N ALA A 162 -19.04 3.21 -45.38
CA ALA A 162 -19.30 2.10 -46.30
C ALA A 162 -18.78 0.74 -45.79
N GLY A 163 -18.19 0.68 -44.59
CA GLY A 163 -17.75 -0.55 -43.94
C GLY A 163 -16.27 -0.91 -44.14
N ALA A 164 -15.44 0.02 -44.62
CA ALA A 164 -13.99 -0.21 -44.70
C ALA A 164 -13.39 -0.51 -43.32
N ASP A 165 -12.40 -1.42 -43.26
CA ASP A 165 -11.75 -1.80 -42.01
C ASP A 165 -10.89 -0.65 -41.47
N TRP A 166 -11.21 -0.20 -40.26
CA TRP A 166 -10.54 0.93 -39.63
C TRP A 166 -9.04 0.68 -39.39
N THR A 167 -8.66 -0.56 -39.08
CA THR A 167 -7.27 -0.96 -38.78
C THR A 167 -6.41 -0.85 -40.03
N GLU A 168 -6.92 -1.34 -41.16
CA GLU A 168 -6.25 -1.27 -42.46
C GLU A 168 -6.12 0.18 -42.93
N VAL A 169 -7.19 0.96 -42.80
CA VAL A 169 -7.18 2.39 -43.12
C VAL A 169 -6.17 3.14 -42.24
N ALA A 170 -6.17 2.89 -40.93
CA ALA A 170 -5.22 3.54 -40.01
C ALA A 170 -3.77 3.24 -40.38
N ALA A 171 -3.44 1.97 -40.65
CA ALA A 171 -2.10 1.55 -41.03
C ALA A 171 -1.65 2.18 -42.36
N ALA A 172 -2.57 2.34 -43.32
CA ALA A 172 -2.27 2.84 -44.64
C ALA A 172 -2.10 4.37 -44.70
N VAL A 173 -2.98 5.14 -44.06
CA VAL A 173 -3.13 6.58 -44.32
C VAL A 173 -2.98 7.49 -43.11
N SER A 174 -3.02 6.98 -41.87
CA SER A 174 -2.86 7.84 -40.69
C SER A 174 -1.41 8.31 -40.53
N GLU A 175 -1.23 9.58 -40.19
CA GLU A 175 0.06 10.18 -39.85
C GLU A 175 0.28 10.28 -38.33
N CYS A 176 -0.67 9.83 -37.52
CA CYS A 176 -0.51 9.79 -36.07
C CYS A 176 0.31 8.55 -35.65
N GLU A 177 1.59 8.75 -35.29
CA GLU A 177 2.48 7.66 -34.84
C GLU A 177 1.94 6.89 -33.61
N HIS A 178 1.13 7.54 -32.78
CA HIS A 178 0.59 6.97 -31.55
C HIS A 178 -0.59 6.02 -31.79
N SER A 179 -1.42 6.28 -32.79
CA SER A 179 -2.63 5.49 -33.09
C SER A 179 -2.45 4.57 -34.29
N LYS A 180 -1.58 4.92 -35.25
CA LYS A 180 -1.35 4.15 -36.49
C LYS A 180 -0.98 2.68 -36.24
N GLY A 181 -0.03 2.43 -35.34
CA GLY A 181 0.40 1.07 -34.99
C GLY A 181 -0.59 0.27 -34.12
N LYS A 182 -1.69 0.90 -33.69
CA LYS A 182 -2.73 0.32 -32.83
C LYS A 182 -4.08 0.23 -33.54
N GLY A 183 -4.09 0.21 -34.88
CA GLY A 183 -5.33 0.21 -35.65
C GLY A 183 -6.18 1.46 -35.45
N GLY A 184 -5.55 2.61 -35.19
CA GLY A 184 -6.21 3.87 -34.92
C GLY A 184 -6.72 4.02 -33.47
N GLU A 185 -6.48 3.07 -32.56
CA GLU A 185 -6.97 3.18 -31.19
C GLU A 185 -6.15 4.16 -30.34
N VAL A 186 -6.84 5.13 -29.73
CA VAL A 186 -6.25 6.07 -28.74
C VAL A 186 -6.57 5.62 -27.31
N GLY A 187 -7.67 4.89 -27.11
CA GLY A 187 -8.14 4.43 -25.80
C GLY A 187 -9.29 5.29 -25.27
N TRP A 188 -9.51 5.26 -23.95
CA TRP A 188 -10.49 6.11 -23.27
C TRP A 188 -9.97 7.53 -23.14
N CYS A 189 -10.77 8.49 -23.58
CA CYS A 189 -10.46 9.91 -23.60
C CYS A 189 -11.52 10.65 -22.77
N GLY A 190 -11.12 11.14 -21.60
CA GLY A 190 -11.87 12.11 -20.81
C GLY A 190 -11.48 13.56 -21.16
N VAL A 191 -12.26 14.53 -20.68
CA VAL A 191 -11.96 15.97 -20.88
C VAL A 191 -10.67 16.40 -20.17
N ASN A 192 -10.30 15.76 -19.06
CA ASN A 192 -9.17 16.18 -18.22
C ASN A 192 -7.89 15.33 -18.39
N ASP A 193 -7.85 14.46 -19.40
CA ASP A 193 -6.68 13.63 -19.73
C ASP A 193 -5.60 14.42 -20.49
N GLU A 194 -4.90 15.31 -19.79
CA GLU A 194 -3.84 16.18 -20.36
C GLU A 194 -2.71 15.41 -21.06
N HIS A 195 -2.44 14.17 -20.63
CA HIS A 195 -1.48 13.29 -21.28
C HIS A 195 -1.85 12.91 -22.73
N LEU A 196 -3.08 13.18 -23.17
CA LEU A 196 -3.54 12.97 -24.53
C LEU A 196 -3.46 14.21 -25.42
N ASP A 197 -3.02 15.37 -24.92
CA ASP A 197 -2.98 16.62 -25.72
C ASP A 197 -2.07 16.51 -26.95
N GLU A 198 -1.05 15.65 -26.88
CA GLU A 198 -0.18 15.32 -28.01
C GLU A 198 -0.82 14.36 -29.03
N ILE A 199 -2.07 13.96 -28.86
CA ILE A 199 -2.79 13.05 -29.78
C ILE A 199 -4.14 13.64 -30.15
N LEU A 200 -4.91 14.02 -29.13
CA LEU A 200 -6.23 14.65 -29.20
C LEU A 200 -6.21 15.92 -28.36
N PRO A 201 -6.07 17.10 -28.99
CA PRO A 201 -6.25 18.39 -28.35
C PRO A 201 -7.52 18.43 -27.49
N ARG A 202 -7.48 19.20 -26.40
CA ARG A 202 -8.58 19.32 -25.45
C ARG A 202 -9.92 19.64 -26.11
N GLU A 203 -9.94 20.54 -27.11
CA GLU A 203 -11.16 20.94 -27.83
C GLU A 203 -11.80 19.75 -28.56
N LEU A 204 -10.97 18.82 -29.05
CA LEU A 204 -11.42 17.59 -29.69
C LEU A 204 -11.95 16.58 -28.68
N ARG A 205 -11.31 16.46 -27.50
CA ARG A 205 -11.79 15.60 -26.41
C ARG A 205 -13.12 16.09 -25.83
N GLU A 206 -13.29 17.40 -25.71
CA GLU A 206 -14.56 18.00 -25.30
C GLU A 206 -15.67 17.82 -26.35
N ARG A 207 -15.32 17.76 -27.64
CA ARG A 207 -16.27 17.44 -28.71
C ARG A 207 -16.66 15.96 -28.74
N THR A 208 -15.71 15.05 -28.59
CA THR A 208 -16.01 13.62 -28.66
C THR A 208 -16.76 13.11 -27.44
N ILE A 209 -16.61 13.75 -26.29
CA ILE A 209 -17.27 13.27 -25.06
C ILE A 209 -18.81 13.39 -25.08
N VAL A 210 -19.36 14.21 -25.96
CA VAL A 210 -20.81 14.38 -26.14
C VAL A 210 -21.39 13.52 -27.28
N MET A 211 -20.53 12.79 -28.00
CA MET A 211 -20.91 11.93 -29.13
C MET A 211 -21.27 10.51 -28.65
N LYS A 212 -22.07 9.79 -29.45
CA LYS A 212 -22.53 8.41 -29.19
C LYS A 212 -21.62 7.38 -29.87
N PRO A 213 -21.62 6.10 -29.42
CA PRO A 213 -20.92 5.04 -30.15
C PRO A 213 -21.41 4.96 -31.60
N GLY A 214 -20.46 4.91 -32.54
CA GLY A 214 -20.70 4.95 -33.98
C GLY A 214 -20.58 6.34 -34.59
N ASP A 215 -20.74 7.41 -33.81
CA ASP A 215 -20.64 8.78 -34.33
C ASP A 215 -19.21 9.07 -34.79
N MET A 216 -19.11 9.73 -35.94
CA MET A 216 -17.85 10.20 -36.50
C MET A 216 -17.79 11.71 -36.55
N ALA A 217 -16.62 12.26 -36.25
CA ALA A 217 -16.33 13.68 -36.34
C ALA A 217 -15.06 13.93 -37.14
N ILE A 218 -15.08 15.00 -37.92
CA ILE A 218 -13.89 15.54 -38.59
C ILE A 218 -13.60 16.88 -37.94
N ALA A 219 -12.35 17.13 -37.59
CA ALA A 219 -11.95 18.42 -37.06
C ALA A 219 -10.48 18.75 -37.31
N GLN A 220 -10.22 20.03 -37.52
CA GLN A 220 -8.92 20.55 -37.90
C GLN A 220 -8.15 21.02 -36.67
N SER A 221 -6.84 20.77 -36.65
CA SER A 221 -5.90 21.29 -35.66
C SER A 221 -4.63 21.79 -36.35
N ALA A 222 -3.68 22.34 -35.58
CA ALA A 222 -2.36 22.73 -36.07
C ALA A 222 -1.54 21.56 -36.65
N ARG A 223 -1.96 20.29 -36.39
CA ARG A 223 -1.26 19.08 -36.84
C ARG A 223 -1.86 18.44 -38.08
N GLY A 224 -2.99 18.94 -38.57
CA GLY A 224 -3.73 18.37 -39.69
C GLY A 224 -5.22 18.18 -39.36
N VAL A 225 -5.87 17.31 -40.13
CA VAL A 225 -7.30 17.00 -40.02
C VAL A 225 -7.48 15.66 -39.34
N HIS A 226 -8.22 15.67 -38.23
CA HIS A 226 -8.52 14.50 -37.41
C HIS A 226 -9.83 13.87 -37.86
N VAL A 227 -9.83 12.57 -38.16
CA VAL A 227 -11.05 11.76 -38.30
C VAL A 227 -11.20 10.92 -37.05
N LEU A 228 -12.30 11.11 -36.34
CA LEU A 228 -12.58 10.50 -35.05
C LEU A 228 -13.84 9.64 -35.15
N GLN A 229 -13.82 8.47 -34.54
CA GLN A 229 -15.01 7.66 -34.30
C GLN A 229 -15.11 7.34 -32.81
N VAL A 230 -16.25 7.64 -32.20
CA VAL A 230 -16.53 7.16 -30.84
C VAL A 230 -16.92 5.69 -30.95
N VAL A 231 -16.14 4.83 -30.32
CA VAL A 231 -16.36 3.37 -30.31
C VAL A 231 -17.23 2.98 -29.13
N ASP A 232 -17.07 3.66 -28.00
CA ASP A 232 -17.79 3.36 -26.76
C ASP A 232 -17.85 4.60 -25.87
N VAL A 233 -18.79 4.64 -24.93
CA VAL A 233 -19.01 5.78 -24.03
C VAL A 233 -18.97 5.31 -22.59
N PHE A 234 -18.15 5.96 -21.76
CA PHE A 234 -18.01 5.66 -20.34
C PHE A 234 -18.84 6.64 -19.52
N GLN A 235 -19.89 6.12 -18.87
CA GLN A 235 -20.73 6.88 -17.94
C GLN A 235 -20.31 6.58 -16.50
N SER A 236 -19.80 7.60 -15.79
CA SER A 236 -19.76 7.64 -14.33
C SER A 236 -21.17 7.59 -13.78
N LEU A 237 -21.58 6.38 -13.38
CA LEU A 237 -22.80 6.14 -12.65
C LEU A 237 -22.51 6.33 -11.16
N GLN A 238 -23.31 7.15 -10.48
CA GLN A 238 -23.54 6.90 -9.07
C GLN A 238 -24.20 5.52 -8.95
N ILE A 239 -23.69 4.74 -8.01
CA ILE A 239 -23.85 3.28 -7.91
C ILE A 239 -25.33 2.90 -7.90
N GLU A 240 -25.77 2.24 -8.97
CA GLU A 240 -26.83 1.23 -8.92
C GLU A 240 -26.19 -0.11 -9.26
N GLU A 241 -26.49 -1.11 -8.43
CA GLU A 241 -26.13 -2.53 -8.62
C GLU A 241 -26.52 -2.97 -10.03
N LYS A 242 -25.57 -3.01 -10.96
CA LYS A 242 -25.80 -3.52 -12.30
C LYS A 242 -25.35 -4.97 -12.40
N PRO A 243 -26.26 -5.92 -12.64
CA PRO A 243 -25.88 -7.30 -12.92
C PRO A 243 -25.17 -7.39 -14.29
N ARG A 244 -24.06 -8.11 -14.34
CA ARG A 244 -23.45 -8.63 -15.56
C ARG A 244 -24.05 -10.01 -15.87
N THR A 245 -24.86 -10.04 -16.92
CA THR A 245 -24.89 -11.17 -17.85
C THR A 245 -24.69 -10.63 -19.26
N ARG A 246 -23.44 -10.38 -19.66
CA ARG A 246 -23.09 -10.33 -21.09
C ARG A 246 -21.84 -11.18 -21.27
N GLY A 247 -22.02 -12.38 -21.83
CA GLY A 247 -20.92 -13.13 -22.40
C GLY A 247 -20.15 -12.24 -23.38
N LEU A 248 -18.86 -12.51 -23.53
CA LEU A 248 -18.02 -11.80 -24.50
C LEU A 248 -18.71 -11.82 -25.87
N PRO A 249 -18.80 -10.67 -26.57
CA PRO A 249 -19.39 -10.61 -27.91
C PRO A 249 -18.78 -11.69 -28.81
N GLY A 250 -19.62 -12.55 -29.39
CA GLY A 250 -19.18 -13.60 -30.34
C GLY A 250 -18.76 -14.95 -29.74
N SER A 251 -18.75 -15.12 -28.41
CA SER A 251 -18.26 -16.38 -27.80
C SER A 251 -19.27 -17.54 -27.81
N GLY A 252 -20.58 -17.27 -27.96
CA GLY A 252 -21.65 -18.29 -27.90
C GLY A 252 -21.74 -19.06 -26.57
N PHE A 253 -20.85 -18.79 -25.62
CA PHE A 253 -20.66 -19.52 -24.38
C PHE A 253 -21.28 -18.72 -23.22
N LYS A 254 -22.29 -19.30 -22.57
CA LYS A 254 -22.82 -18.81 -21.30
C LYS A 254 -22.17 -19.66 -20.20
N PRO A 255 -21.15 -19.17 -19.47
CA PRO A 255 -20.66 -19.89 -18.30
C PRO A 255 -21.82 -20.09 -17.31
N GLN A 256 -21.92 -21.27 -16.69
CA GLN A 256 -22.83 -21.44 -15.57
C GLN A 256 -22.45 -20.44 -14.49
N PRO A 257 -23.38 -19.61 -14.00
CA PRO A 257 -23.03 -18.63 -12.99
C PRO A 257 -22.69 -19.33 -11.69
N LEU A 258 -21.65 -18.86 -11.00
CA LEU A 258 -21.13 -19.38 -9.73
C LEU A 258 -22.22 -19.64 -8.67
N ILE A 259 -23.31 -18.89 -8.75
CA ILE A 259 -24.52 -19.06 -7.95
C ILE A 259 -25.21 -20.42 -8.12
N GLU A 260 -25.20 -21.02 -9.32
CA GLU A 260 -25.75 -22.35 -9.57
C GLU A 260 -24.91 -23.44 -8.90
N LEU A 261 -23.58 -23.31 -8.92
CA LEU A 261 -22.66 -24.20 -8.20
C LEU A 261 -22.82 -24.09 -6.68
N LEU A 262 -23.03 -22.87 -6.18
CA LEU A 262 -23.30 -22.63 -4.75
C LEU A 262 -24.67 -23.16 -4.33
N ARG A 263 -25.68 -23.09 -5.19
CA ARG A 263 -27.03 -23.65 -4.93
C ARG A 263 -27.03 -25.18 -4.95
N ALA A 264 -26.27 -25.81 -5.85
CA ALA A 264 -26.15 -27.26 -5.95
C ALA A 264 -25.45 -27.90 -4.72
N SER A 265 -24.70 -27.13 -3.93
CA SER A 265 -24.03 -27.60 -2.71
C SER A 265 -24.83 -27.37 -1.42
N ARG A 266 -25.97 -26.66 -1.48
CA ARG A 266 -26.75 -26.22 -0.31
C ARG A 266 -28.14 -26.86 -0.27
N GLU A 267 -28.23 -28.08 0.27
CA GLU A 267 -29.52 -28.65 0.72
C GLU A 267 -29.95 -28.12 2.10
N ASP A 268 -29.15 -27.33 2.82
CA ASP A 268 -29.55 -26.69 4.08
C ASP A 268 -29.74 -25.18 3.92
N SER A 269 -30.99 -24.76 3.92
CA SER A 269 -31.46 -23.38 3.84
C SER A 269 -31.20 -22.61 5.15
N ARG A 270 -30.01 -22.03 5.29
CA ARG A 270 -29.74 -20.90 6.21
C ARG A 270 -29.32 -19.68 5.40
N SER A 271 -29.77 -18.49 5.81
CA SER A 271 -29.40 -17.24 5.13
C SER A 271 -27.92 -16.92 5.32
N PHE A 272 -27.27 -16.32 4.30
CA PHE A 272 -25.82 -15.98 4.30
C PHE A 272 -25.39 -15.18 5.54
N LYS A 273 -26.27 -14.28 6.04
CA LYS A 273 -26.06 -13.48 7.26
C LYS A 273 -25.97 -14.30 8.55
N GLN A 274 -26.51 -15.52 8.59
CA GLN A 274 -26.48 -16.37 9.79
C GLN A 274 -25.23 -17.24 9.87
N LEU A 275 -24.49 -17.41 8.77
CA LEU A 275 -23.27 -18.24 8.71
C LEU A 275 -22.00 -17.44 9.06
N THR A 276 -22.05 -16.11 8.97
CA THR A 276 -20.97 -15.20 9.41
C THR A 276 -21.09 -14.81 10.88
N ALA A 277 -22.20 -15.16 11.54
CA ALA A 277 -22.32 -15.10 12.99
C ALA A 277 -21.71 -16.36 13.60
N ALA A 278 -20.90 -16.19 14.65
CA ALA A 278 -20.11 -17.23 15.30
C ALA A 278 -20.85 -18.58 15.45
N PRO A 279 -20.20 -19.73 15.17
CA PRO A 279 -20.81 -21.01 15.48
C PRO A 279 -20.95 -21.13 17.01
N SER A 280 -22.19 -21.28 17.48
CA SER A 280 -22.47 -21.64 18.87
C SER A 280 -21.84 -22.99 19.17
N ALA A 281 -21.16 -23.07 20.31
CA ALA A 281 -20.54 -24.26 20.84
C ALA A 281 -21.61 -25.32 21.17
N ASP A 282 -21.94 -26.18 20.22
CA ASP A 282 -22.53 -27.48 20.50
C ASP A 282 -22.10 -28.46 19.40
N GLY A 283 -21.07 -29.24 19.74
CA GLY A 283 -20.63 -30.38 18.97
C GLY A 283 -21.60 -31.54 19.19
N GLN A 284 -22.51 -31.77 18.25
CA GLN A 284 -23.14 -33.08 18.10
C GLN A 284 -22.97 -33.60 16.68
N LEU A 285 -22.26 -34.73 16.61
CA LEU A 285 -22.09 -35.58 15.45
C LEU A 285 -23.45 -35.99 14.87
N MET A 286 -23.84 -35.39 13.74
CA MET A 286 -24.86 -35.96 12.87
C MET A 286 -24.17 -36.86 11.83
N LYS A 287 -24.52 -38.14 11.91
CA LYS A 287 -23.99 -39.24 11.09
C LYS A 287 -24.29 -39.02 9.60
N ASN A 288 -23.31 -39.39 8.77
CA ASN A 288 -23.36 -39.46 7.32
C ASN A 288 -24.68 -40.05 6.78
N SER A 289 -25.36 -39.28 5.94
CA SER A 289 -26.21 -39.81 4.87
C SER A 289 -26.04 -38.93 3.63
N GLY A 290 -25.49 -39.54 2.56
CA GLY A 290 -25.50 -39.06 1.17
C GLY A 290 -25.12 -37.60 0.90
N LYS A 291 -23.83 -37.22 0.97
CA LYS A 291 -23.38 -35.94 0.39
C LYS A 291 -23.50 -35.98 -1.14
N PRO A 292 -24.20 -35.04 -1.80
CA PRO A 292 -24.09 -34.89 -3.25
C PRO A 292 -22.65 -34.53 -3.61
N LYS A 293 -22.12 -35.10 -4.71
CA LYS A 293 -20.80 -34.78 -5.27
C LYS A 293 -20.81 -33.37 -5.88
N GLY A 294 -20.84 -32.34 -5.04
CA GLY A 294 -20.55 -30.96 -5.45
C GLY A 294 -19.05 -30.74 -5.59
N VAL A 295 -18.60 -30.06 -6.65
CA VAL A 295 -17.20 -29.65 -6.81
C VAL A 295 -16.80 -28.79 -5.60
N ALA A 296 -15.78 -29.22 -4.85
CA ALA A 296 -15.27 -28.42 -3.73
C ALA A 296 -14.75 -27.09 -4.26
N MET A 297 -15.41 -26.00 -3.90
CA MET A 297 -15.07 -24.68 -4.42
C MET A 297 -13.77 -24.18 -3.78
N GLN A 298 -12.76 -23.90 -4.60
CA GLN A 298 -11.44 -23.55 -4.11
C GLN A 298 -11.15 -22.05 -4.20
N TYR A 299 -10.35 -21.53 -3.27
CA TYR A 299 -9.86 -20.14 -3.31
C TYR A 299 -8.33 -20.07 -3.29
N SER A 300 -7.77 -18.99 -3.84
CA SER A 300 -6.38 -18.60 -3.61
C SER A 300 -6.33 -17.18 -3.08
N ILE A 301 -5.46 -16.93 -2.09
CA ILE A 301 -5.13 -15.57 -1.63
C ILE A 301 -3.64 -15.39 -1.77
N GLU A 302 -3.23 -14.42 -2.57
CA GLU A 302 -1.86 -13.91 -2.62
C GLU A 302 -1.81 -12.59 -1.85
N SER A 303 -0.99 -12.51 -0.81
CA SER A 303 -0.84 -11.30 -0.01
C SER A 303 0.53 -10.70 -0.21
N MET A 304 0.56 -9.47 -0.72
CA MET A 304 1.76 -8.68 -0.92
C MET A 304 1.74 -7.50 0.05
N GLY A 305 2.73 -7.40 0.94
CA GLY A 305 2.81 -6.22 1.79
C GLY A 305 3.47 -6.39 3.14
N CYS A 306 2.86 -5.76 4.14
CA CYS A 306 3.30 -5.71 5.52
C CYS A 306 2.49 -6.67 6.41
N GLN A 307 2.79 -6.69 7.72
CA GLN A 307 2.10 -7.52 8.70
C GLN A 307 0.58 -7.26 8.74
N MET A 308 0.15 -6.03 8.45
CA MET A 308 -1.27 -5.70 8.32
C MET A 308 -1.93 -6.47 7.16
N ASN A 309 -1.29 -6.53 6.00
CA ASN A 309 -1.83 -7.28 4.86
C ASN A 309 -1.87 -8.79 5.16
N THR A 310 -0.92 -9.32 5.95
CA THR A 310 -0.99 -10.71 6.42
C THR A 310 -2.22 -10.91 7.32
N ALA A 311 -2.43 -10.05 8.33
CA ALA A 311 -3.59 -10.14 9.22
C ALA A 311 -4.92 -9.96 8.46
N ASP A 312 -4.99 -9.02 7.51
CA ASP A 312 -6.15 -8.80 6.65
C ASP A 312 -6.44 -10.05 5.77
N ALA A 313 -5.39 -10.73 5.29
CA ALA A 313 -5.53 -11.99 4.55
C ALA A 313 -6.05 -13.14 5.42
N GLU A 314 -5.60 -13.27 6.67
CA GLU A 314 -6.14 -14.27 7.62
C GLU A 314 -7.65 -14.07 7.85
N ARG A 315 -8.11 -12.82 7.96
CA ARG A 315 -9.54 -12.48 8.08
C ARG A 315 -10.33 -12.91 6.85
N MET A 316 -9.87 -12.50 5.67
CA MET A 316 -10.50 -12.87 4.40
C MET A 316 -10.54 -14.39 4.21
N GLU A 317 -9.45 -15.09 4.58
CA GLU A 317 -9.38 -16.55 4.52
C GLU A 317 -10.38 -17.21 5.47
N GLY A 318 -10.52 -16.69 6.69
CA GLY A 318 -11.52 -17.15 7.66
C GLY A 318 -12.95 -17.05 7.11
N GLN A 319 -13.28 -15.95 6.44
CA GLN A 319 -14.60 -15.78 5.80
C GLN A 319 -14.83 -16.76 4.66
N LEU A 320 -13.86 -16.92 3.76
CA LEU A 320 -13.97 -17.88 2.64
C LEU A 320 -14.19 -19.31 3.16
N ARG A 321 -13.53 -19.70 4.25
CA ARG A 321 -13.74 -21.01 4.88
C ARG A 321 -15.11 -21.14 5.53
N ALA A 322 -15.60 -20.09 6.20
CA ALA A 322 -16.96 -20.07 6.75
C ALA A 322 -18.04 -20.20 5.65
N LEU A 323 -17.73 -19.74 4.43
CA LEU A 323 -18.57 -19.92 3.25
C LEU A 323 -18.46 -21.32 2.60
N GLY A 324 -17.60 -22.21 3.12
CA GLY A 324 -17.42 -23.57 2.63
C GLY A 324 -16.36 -23.71 1.54
N PHE A 325 -15.59 -22.65 1.21
CA PHE A 325 -14.49 -22.78 0.26
C PHE A 325 -13.26 -23.42 0.92
N THR A 326 -12.49 -24.16 0.12
CA THR A 326 -11.21 -24.76 0.53
C THR A 326 -10.04 -24.07 -0.16
N LYS A 327 -8.87 -24.03 0.47
CA LYS A 327 -7.68 -23.45 -0.18
C LYS A 327 -7.28 -24.28 -1.41
N ALA A 328 -7.00 -23.63 -2.52
CA ALA A 328 -6.54 -24.29 -3.73
C ALA A 328 -5.12 -24.83 -3.55
N THR A 329 -4.89 -26.06 -4.00
CA THR A 329 -3.55 -26.69 -4.01
C THR A 329 -2.78 -26.33 -5.28
N GLU A 330 -3.48 -25.92 -6.33
CA GLU A 330 -2.90 -25.53 -7.62
C GLU A 330 -3.44 -24.16 -8.06
N PRO A 331 -2.63 -23.29 -8.69
CA PRO A 331 -3.08 -21.95 -9.12
C PRO A 331 -4.30 -21.95 -10.06
N GLY A 332 -4.44 -23.01 -10.87
CA GLY A 332 -5.52 -23.18 -11.84
C GLY A 332 -6.87 -23.61 -11.24
N ALA A 333 -6.89 -24.15 -10.02
CA ALA A 333 -8.10 -24.72 -9.43
C ALA A 333 -8.98 -23.70 -8.69
N ALA A 334 -8.42 -22.53 -8.34
CA ALA A 334 -9.12 -21.50 -7.60
C ALA A 334 -10.25 -20.86 -8.44
N LYS A 335 -11.46 -20.83 -7.85
CA LYS A 335 -12.66 -20.17 -8.34
C LYS A 335 -12.88 -18.79 -7.72
N VAL A 336 -12.24 -18.51 -6.59
CA VAL A 336 -12.10 -17.16 -6.03
C VAL A 336 -10.62 -16.86 -5.88
N VAL A 337 -10.13 -15.88 -6.62
CA VAL A 337 -8.73 -15.44 -6.59
C VAL A 337 -8.67 -14.08 -5.94
N VAL A 338 -7.99 -13.98 -4.80
CA VAL A 338 -7.81 -12.73 -4.05
C VAL A 338 -6.36 -12.29 -4.13
N LEU A 339 -6.14 -11.08 -4.64
CA LEU A 339 -4.85 -10.39 -4.53
C LEU A 339 -4.95 -9.29 -3.46
N ASN A 340 -4.33 -9.49 -2.31
CA ASN A 340 -4.24 -8.48 -1.25
C ASN A 340 -2.97 -7.64 -1.43
N THR A 341 -3.14 -6.34 -1.67
CA THR A 341 -2.11 -5.42 -2.14
C THR A 341 -1.66 -4.42 -1.07
N CYS A 342 -0.43 -3.91 -1.22
CA CYS A 342 0.15 -2.89 -0.34
C CYS A 342 0.69 -1.73 -1.16
N SER A 343 0.40 -0.49 -0.77
CA SER A 343 0.83 0.73 -1.48
C SER A 343 2.19 1.28 -1.02
N ILE A 344 2.79 0.67 0.01
CA ILE A 344 4.01 1.18 0.67
C ILE A 344 5.30 0.66 0.01
N ARG A 345 5.22 -0.36 -0.85
CA ARG A 345 6.37 -0.87 -1.60
C ARG A 345 6.43 -0.28 -3.01
N GLU A 346 7.62 -0.07 -3.52
CA GLU A 346 7.83 0.34 -4.92
C GLU A 346 7.31 -0.75 -5.88
N HIS A 347 6.78 -0.34 -7.04
CA HIS A 347 6.20 -1.22 -8.06
C HIS A 347 5.04 -2.12 -7.61
N ALA A 348 4.33 -1.75 -6.53
CA ALA A 348 3.17 -2.49 -6.07
C ALA A 348 2.10 -2.64 -7.16
N GLU A 349 1.85 -1.58 -7.93
CA GLU A 349 0.90 -1.59 -9.06
C GLU A 349 1.35 -2.51 -10.20
N ALA A 350 2.63 -2.49 -10.57
CA ALA A 350 3.16 -3.37 -11.62
C ALA A 350 2.94 -4.85 -11.30
N LYS A 351 3.11 -5.23 -10.02
CA LYS A 351 2.86 -6.60 -9.55
C LYS A 351 1.39 -7.02 -9.64
N VAL A 352 0.46 -6.08 -9.51
CA VAL A 352 -0.98 -6.35 -9.72
C VAL A 352 -1.22 -6.86 -11.13
N TYR A 353 -0.65 -6.20 -12.15
CA TYR A 353 -0.80 -6.63 -13.55
C TYR A 353 -0.19 -8.00 -13.80
N SER A 354 1.04 -8.23 -13.33
CA SER A 354 1.71 -9.51 -13.53
C SER A 354 0.94 -10.67 -12.88
N PHE A 355 0.37 -10.46 -11.69
CA PHE A 355 -0.41 -11.49 -11.01
C PHE A 355 -1.77 -11.73 -11.67
N LEU A 356 -2.49 -10.66 -12.04
CA LEU A 356 -3.84 -10.78 -12.57
C LEU A 356 -3.89 -11.25 -14.04
N GLY A 357 -2.82 -11.05 -14.81
CA GLY A 357 -2.77 -11.39 -16.24
C GLY A 357 -3.25 -12.82 -16.57
N PRO A 358 -2.67 -13.88 -15.97
CA PRO A 358 -3.10 -15.26 -16.20
C PRO A 358 -4.57 -15.50 -15.81
N HIS A 359 -5.06 -14.90 -14.73
CA HIS A 359 -6.44 -15.05 -14.27
C HIS A 359 -7.44 -14.32 -15.17
N ALA A 360 -7.06 -13.15 -15.68
CA ALA A 360 -7.86 -12.42 -16.66
C ALA A 360 -7.99 -13.21 -17.97
N ILE A 361 -6.93 -13.90 -18.42
CA ILE A 361 -7.00 -14.80 -19.59
C ILE A 361 -7.98 -15.96 -19.32
N ARG A 362 -7.87 -16.64 -18.17
CA ARG A 362 -8.79 -17.73 -17.77
C ARG A 362 -10.25 -17.30 -17.81
N LYS A 363 -10.55 -16.15 -17.21
CA LYS A 363 -11.90 -15.60 -17.20
C LYS A 363 -12.40 -15.22 -18.60
N ARG A 364 -11.53 -14.61 -19.44
CA ARG A 364 -11.86 -14.32 -20.85
C ARG A 364 -12.05 -15.58 -21.68
N SER A 365 -11.41 -16.70 -21.34
CA SER A 365 -11.64 -18.00 -21.98
C SER A 365 -12.95 -18.69 -21.54
N GLY A 366 -13.79 -18.02 -20.74
CA GLY A 366 -15.10 -18.52 -20.32
C GLY A 366 -15.10 -19.25 -18.99
N GLU A 367 -14.01 -19.21 -18.23
CA GLU A 367 -14.00 -19.79 -16.88
C GLU A 367 -14.85 -18.96 -15.92
N ASP A 368 -15.82 -19.61 -15.27
CA ASP A 368 -16.60 -19.02 -14.18
C ASP A 368 -15.74 -18.93 -12.91
N MET A 369 -15.25 -17.73 -12.62
CA MET A 369 -14.39 -17.43 -11.47
C MET A 369 -14.51 -15.96 -11.05
N ALA A 370 -14.30 -15.69 -9.77
CA ALA A 370 -14.24 -14.36 -9.18
C ALA A 370 -12.79 -13.90 -9.01
N ILE A 371 -12.49 -12.68 -9.47
CA ILE A 371 -11.21 -11.99 -9.28
C ILE A 371 -11.41 -10.82 -8.31
N VAL A 372 -10.74 -10.88 -7.17
CA VAL A 372 -10.80 -9.88 -6.09
C VAL A 372 -9.45 -9.19 -5.96
N VAL A 373 -9.43 -7.86 -5.98
CA VAL A 373 -8.27 -7.07 -5.60
C VAL A 373 -8.57 -6.31 -4.30
N ALA A 374 -7.84 -6.66 -3.26
CA ALA A 374 -7.99 -6.10 -1.92
C ALA A 374 -6.78 -5.27 -1.51
N GLY A 375 -6.90 -4.51 -0.43
CA GLY A 375 -5.77 -3.87 0.24
C GLY A 375 -5.54 -2.40 -0.15
N CYS A 376 -4.36 -1.87 0.16
CA CYS A 376 -4.12 -0.43 0.08
C CYS A 376 -4.08 0.11 -1.36
N VAL A 377 -3.58 -0.66 -2.34
CA VAL A 377 -3.62 -0.23 -3.76
C VAL A 377 -5.06 -0.25 -4.26
N ALA A 378 -5.84 -1.27 -3.89
CA ALA A 378 -7.27 -1.32 -4.19
C ALA A 378 -8.03 -0.10 -3.64
N GLN A 379 -7.72 0.33 -2.41
CA GLN A 379 -8.32 1.55 -1.83
C GLN A 379 -7.91 2.83 -2.57
N GLN A 380 -6.66 2.91 -3.03
CA GLN A 380 -6.13 4.09 -3.72
C GLN A 380 -6.70 4.21 -5.14
N GLU A 381 -6.68 3.12 -5.91
CA GLU A 381 -7.11 3.10 -7.31
C GLU A 381 -8.62 2.98 -7.46
N GLY A 382 -9.28 2.27 -6.55
CA GLY A 382 -10.73 2.08 -6.54
C GLY A 382 -11.29 1.68 -7.90
N GLU A 383 -12.22 2.49 -8.41
CA GLU A 383 -12.88 2.26 -9.69
C GLU A 383 -11.92 2.30 -10.89
N ALA A 384 -10.83 3.09 -10.81
CA ALA A 384 -9.86 3.17 -11.91
C ALA A 384 -9.23 1.80 -12.22
N LEU A 385 -9.10 0.93 -11.22
CA LEU A 385 -8.59 -0.42 -11.40
C LEU A 385 -9.54 -1.30 -12.24
N LEU A 386 -10.85 -1.17 -12.03
CA LEU A 386 -11.86 -1.86 -12.85
C LEU A 386 -11.86 -1.37 -14.29
N ARG A 387 -11.66 -0.06 -14.50
CA ARG A 387 -11.56 0.52 -15.86
C ARG A 387 -10.35 -0.01 -16.61
N ARG A 388 -9.23 -0.19 -15.91
CA ARG A 388 -7.98 -0.72 -16.47
C ARG A 388 -8.00 -2.24 -16.66
N ILE A 389 -8.66 -2.98 -15.77
CA ILE A 389 -8.78 -4.45 -15.81
C ILE A 389 -10.26 -4.83 -15.60
N PRO A 390 -11.08 -4.88 -16.68
CA PRO A 390 -12.51 -5.15 -16.60
C PRO A 390 -12.88 -6.56 -16.12
N GLU A 391 -11.91 -7.47 -16.02
CA GLU A 391 -12.09 -8.83 -15.52
C GLU A 391 -12.17 -8.92 -13.99
N ILE A 392 -11.72 -7.89 -13.26
CA ILE A 392 -11.84 -7.84 -11.80
C ILE A 392 -13.33 -7.76 -11.43
N ASP A 393 -13.79 -8.54 -10.45
CA ASP A 393 -15.17 -8.49 -9.97
C ASP A 393 -15.33 -7.62 -8.73
N LEU A 394 -14.32 -7.60 -7.87
CA LEU A 394 -14.37 -6.90 -6.60
C LEU A 394 -13.07 -6.15 -6.36
N VAL A 395 -13.16 -4.83 -6.18
CA VAL A 395 -12.09 -4.00 -5.64
C VAL A 395 -12.49 -3.58 -4.23
N MET A 396 -11.66 -3.87 -3.22
CA MET A 396 -11.99 -3.56 -1.84
C MET A 396 -10.83 -2.99 -1.03
N GLY A 397 -11.09 -1.95 -0.25
CA GLY A 397 -10.11 -1.40 0.67
C GLY A 397 -9.89 -2.26 1.91
N PRO A 398 -8.81 -2.00 2.69
CA PRO A 398 -8.50 -2.74 3.91
C PRO A 398 -9.62 -2.70 4.95
N GLN A 399 -10.42 -1.64 4.99
CA GLN A 399 -11.53 -1.50 5.96
C GLN A 399 -12.67 -2.48 5.71
N TYR A 400 -12.70 -3.15 4.56
CA TYR A 400 -13.70 -4.15 4.19
C TYR A 400 -13.20 -5.59 4.37
N ALA A 401 -11.99 -5.81 4.87
CA ALA A 401 -11.41 -7.16 5.00
C ALA A 401 -12.29 -8.13 5.82
N ASN A 402 -13.08 -7.59 6.75
CA ASN A 402 -14.08 -8.32 7.54
C ASN A 402 -15.46 -8.43 6.87
N ARG A 403 -15.59 -8.10 5.58
CA ARG A 403 -16.85 -8.13 4.82
C ARG A 403 -16.70 -8.73 3.42
N LEU A 404 -15.58 -9.40 3.13
CA LEU A 404 -15.37 -10.08 1.85
C LEU A 404 -16.53 -11.04 1.53
N GLY A 405 -17.03 -11.78 2.52
CA GLY A 405 -18.16 -12.70 2.33
C GLY A 405 -19.43 -12.01 1.81
N ASP A 406 -19.82 -10.89 2.42
CA ASP A 406 -20.97 -10.08 1.99
C ASP A 406 -20.77 -9.54 0.55
N LEU A 407 -19.56 -9.06 0.25
CA LEU A 407 -19.24 -8.48 -1.04
C LEU A 407 -19.22 -9.54 -2.15
N LEU A 408 -18.76 -10.76 -1.85
CA LEU A 408 -18.80 -11.87 -2.78
C LEU A 408 -20.22 -12.32 -3.11
N GLU A 409 -21.18 -12.21 -2.20
CA GLU A 409 -22.59 -12.50 -2.50
C GLU A 409 -23.09 -11.62 -3.65
N GLY A 410 -22.79 -10.32 -3.62
CA GLY A 410 -23.10 -9.41 -4.72
C GLY A 410 -22.38 -9.79 -6.01
N VAL A 411 -21.10 -10.19 -5.95
CA VAL A 411 -20.36 -10.70 -7.12
C VAL A 411 -21.04 -11.93 -7.72
N PHE A 412 -21.46 -12.89 -6.89
CA PHE A 412 -22.10 -14.12 -7.34
C PHE A 412 -23.50 -13.88 -7.90
N ASN A 413 -24.16 -12.78 -7.51
CA ASN A 413 -25.38 -12.29 -8.13
C ASN A 413 -25.13 -11.53 -9.46
N GLY A 414 -23.88 -11.51 -9.92
CA GLY A 414 -23.46 -10.93 -11.20
C GLY A 414 -22.96 -9.49 -11.11
N ASN A 415 -22.84 -8.89 -9.92
CA ASN A 415 -22.41 -7.50 -9.80
C ASN A 415 -20.89 -7.37 -9.87
N GLN A 416 -20.41 -6.25 -10.43
CA GLN A 416 -19.04 -5.80 -10.25
C GLN A 416 -19.04 -4.73 -9.14
N ILE A 417 -18.19 -4.88 -8.12
CA ILE A 417 -18.28 -4.12 -6.88
C ILE A 417 -16.97 -3.36 -6.61
N VAL A 418 -17.12 -2.11 -6.17
CA VAL A 418 -16.03 -1.29 -5.62
C VAL A 418 -16.39 -0.89 -4.19
N ALA A 419 -15.70 -1.47 -3.22
CA ALA A 419 -15.86 -1.22 -1.80
C ALA A 419 -14.67 -0.41 -1.28
N THR A 420 -14.67 0.90 -1.56
CA THR A 420 -13.62 1.84 -1.12
C THR A 420 -14.19 3.07 -0.40
N ALA A 421 -15.52 3.13 -0.21
CA ALA A 421 -16.13 4.20 0.57
C ALA A 421 -15.67 4.11 2.04
N PRO A 422 -15.48 5.24 2.75
CA PRO A 422 -15.17 5.22 4.17
C PRO A 422 -16.21 4.42 4.96
N THR A 423 -15.75 3.51 5.82
CA THR A 423 -16.63 2.70 6.68
C THR A 423 -16.12 2.69 8.12
N HIS A 424 -17.05 2.54 9.06
CA HIS A 424 -16.75 2.38 10.47
C HIS A 424 -16.82 0.90 10.85
N ILE A 425 -15.76 0.36 11.45
CA ILE A 425 -15.69 -1.03 11.89
C ILE A 425 -16.28 -1.08 13.30
N MET A 426 -17.59 -1.31 13.41
CA MET A 426 -18.27 -1.36 14.71
C MET A 426 -17.80 -2.55 15.56
N GLU A 427 -17.82 -3.75 14.96
CA GLU A 427 -17.26 -4.98 15.52
C GLU A 427 -16.66 -5.79 14.37
N ASP A 428 -15.58 -6.52 14.64
CA ASP A 428 -15.00 -7.48 13.71
C ASP A 428 -15.44 -8.89 14.15
N PRO A 429 -16.55 -9.43 13.61
CA PRO A 429 -17.05 -10.75 14.00
C PRO A 429 -16.24 -11.89 13.38
N THR A 430 -15.19 -11.59 12.60
CA THR A 430 -14.48 -12.62 11.85
C THR A 430 -13.61 -13.46 12.77
N GLN A 431 -13.63 -14.78 12.54
CA GLN A 431 -12.62 -15.68 13.07
C GLN A 431 -11.53 -15.86 12.02
N PRO A 432 -10.35 -15.25 12.19
CA PRO A 432 -9.33 -15.29 11.16
C PRO A 432 -8.72 -16.70 11.05
N GLN A 433 -8.47 -17.15 9.82
CA GLN A 433 -7.70 -18.36 9.58
C GLN A 433 -6.22 -18.04 9.75
N ARG A 434 -5.67 -18.34 10.92
CA ARG A 434 -4.27 -18.08 11.25
C ARG A 434 -3.32 -18.94 10.41
N GLN A 435 -2.21 -18.34 9.98
CA GLN A 435 -1.15 -19.07 9.27
C GLN A 435 -0.20 -19.80 10.22
N SER A 436 -0.03 -19.26 11.43
CA SER A 436 0.76 -19.87 12.50
C SER A 436 -0.15 -20.59 13.50
N THR A 437 0.39 -21.59 14.17
CA THR A 437 -0.26 -22.34 15.27
C THR A 437 0.33 -22.00 16.64
N VAL A 438 1.40 -21.19 16.66
CA VAL A 438 2.18 -20.85 17.86
C VAL A 438 1.99 -19.38 18.23
N SER A 439 1.94 -18.52 17.22
CA SER A 439 1.90 -17.06 17.35
C SER A 439 0.74 -16.46 16.55
N ALA A 440 0.14 -15.39 17.06
CA ALA A 440 -1.02 -14.75 16.43
C ALA A 440 -0.91 -13.23 16.37
N TRP A 441 -1.50 -12.66 15.33
CA TRP A 441 -1.62 -11.22 15.12
C TRP A 441 -3.00 -10.75 15.57
N VAL A 442 -3.05 -9.75 16.46
CA VAL A 442 -4.31 -9.19 16.98
C VAL A 442 -4.31 -7.69 16.72
N ASN A 443 -5.16 -7.24 15.79
CA ASN A 443 -5.31 -5.79 15.59
C ASN A 443 -5.98 -5.20 16.83
N VAL A 444 -5.54 -4.05 17.33
CA VAL A 444 -6.20 -3.35 18.44
C VAL A 444 -6.77 -2.01 18.00
N ILE A 445 -6.24 -1.46 16.90
CA ILE A 445 -6.64 -0.18 16.33
C ILE A 445 -6.55 -0.26 14.80
N TYR A 446 -7.48 0.42 14.13
CA TYR A 446 -7.50 0.57 12.67
C TYR A 446 -7.34 2.03 12.28
N GLY A 447 -6.79 2.29 11.11
CA GLY A 447 -6.62 3.64 10.58
C GLY A 447 -5.56 4.47 11.33
N CYS A 448 -5.34 5.69 10.87
CA CYS A 448 -4.37 6.59 11.48
C CYS A 448 -4.76 8.05 11.25
N ASN A 449 -4.76 8.84 12.32
CA ASN A 449 -5.07 10.28 12.25
C ASN A 449 -3.81 11.17 12.08
N GLU A 450 -2.62 10.56 11.96
CA GLU A 450 -1.38 11.29 11.72
C GLU A 450 -1.37 11.90 10.31
N ARG A 451 -0.81 13.10 10.19
CA ARG A 451 -0.71 13.84 8.91
C ARG A 451 0.71 13.91 8.40
N CYS A 452 1.44 12.79 8.49
CA CYS A 452 2.81 12.72 7.98
C CYS A 452 2.82 13.01 6.48
N SER A 453 3.69 13.91 6.03
CA SER A 453 3.69 14.45 4.66
C SER A 453 4.01 13.41 3.58
N TYR A 454 4.51 12.23 3.95
CA TYR A 454 4.85 11.12 3.05
C TYR A 454 3.91 9.91 3.15
N CYS A 455 2.97 9.91 4.10
CA CYS A 455 2.26 8.69 4.48
C CYS A 455 0.87 8.59 3.82
N VAL A 456 0.62 7.48 3.12
CA VAL A 456 -0.68 7.17 2.48
C VAL A 456 -1.68 6.47 3.42
N VAL A 457 -1.26 6.12 4.64
CA VAL A 457 -2.09 5.33 5.56
C VAL A 457 -3.43 6.00 5.88
N PRO A 458 -3.51 7.32 6.16
CA PRO A 458 -4.80 7.95 6.49
C PRO A 458 -5.85 7.83 5.38
N THR A 459 -5.42 7.88 4.10
CA THR A 459 -6.32 7.77 2.95
C THR A 459 -6.60 6.31 2.56
N THR A 460 -5.67 5.39 2.85
CA THR A 460 -5.80 3.98 2.45
C THR A 460 -6.35 3.06 3.54
N ARG A 461 -6.29 3.45 4.82
CA ARG A 461 -6.80 2.65 5.95
C ARG A 461 -7.84 3.40 6.79
N GLY A 462 -8.15 4.64 6.42
CA GLY A 462 -9.19 5.45 7.04
C GLY A 462 -8.78 6.07 8.37
N SER A 463 -9.77 6.66 9.05
CA SER A 463 -9.59 7.30 10.35
C SER A 463 -9.33 6.29 11.46
N GLU A 464 -8.58 6.75 12.46
CA GLU A 464 -8.28 5.99 13.67
C GLU A 464 -9.56 5.50 14.38
N GLN A 465 -9.60 4.21 14.69
CA GLN A 465 -10.71 3.52 15.35
C GLN A 465 -10.15 2.44 16.29
N SER A 466 -10.31 2.63 17.60
CA SER A 466 -9.91 1.64 18.61
C SER A 466 -10.92 0.52 18.72
N ARG A 467 -10.44 -0.73 18.76
CA ARG A 467 -11.28 -1.86 19.14
C ARG A 467 -11.60 -1.81 20.63
N PRO A 468 -12.81 -2.19 21.05
CA PRO A 468 -13.15 -2.33 22.46
C PRO A 468 -12.20 -3.29 23.18
N ARG A 469 -11.77 -2.92 24.38
CA ARG A 469 -10.86 -3.72 25.22
C ARG A 469 -11.34 -5.15 25.40
N ASP A 470 -12.61 -5.33 25.74
CA ASP A 470 -13.17 -6.63 26.08
C ASP A 470 -13.21 -7.57 24.86
N ALA A 471 -13.38 -7.02 23.65
CA ALA A 471 -13.29 -7.79 22.41
C ALA A 471 -11.86 -8.26 22.13
N ILE A 472 -10.85 -7.41 22.38
CA ILE A 472 -9.43 -7.77 22.25
C ILE A 472 -9.07 -8.86 23.27
N ARG A 473 -9.47 -8.67 24.53
CA ARG A 473 -9.23 -9.64 25.61
C ARG A 473 -9.85 -11.01 25.27
N LYS A 474 -11.11 -11.04 24.84
CA LYS A 474 -11.80 -12.27 24.45
C LYS A 474 -11.09 -13.00 23.30
N GLU A 475 -10.65 -12.27 22.27
CA GLU A 475 -9.88 -12.87 21.17
C GLU A 475 -8.56 -13.49 21.65
N VAL A 476 -7.87 -12.83 22.59
CA VAL A 476 -6.63 -13.37 23.18
C VAL A 476 -6.89 -14.58 24.07
N GLU A 477 -7.96 -14.58 24.87
CA GLU A 477 -8.39 -15.73 25.67
C GLU A 477 -8.71 -16.95 24.78
N GLU A 478 -9.42 -16.73 23.67
CA GLU A 478 -9.71 -17.78 22.68
C GLU A 478 -8.43 -18.31 22.00
N LEU A 479 -7.45 -17.45 21.71
CA LEU A 479 -6.16 -17.86 21.17
C LEU A 479 -5.37 -18.70 22.17
N VAL A 480 -5.31 -18.30 23.43
CA VAL A 480 -4.64 -19.06 24.49
C VAL A 480 -5.31 -20.44 24.67
N ALA A 481 -6.64 -20.49 24.69
CA ALA A 481 -7.40 -21.75 24.78
C ALA A 481 -7.11 -22.70 23.61
N ARG A 482 -6.71 -22.18 22.46
CA ARG A 482 -6.31 -22.94 21.26
C ARG A 482 -4.82 -23.32 21.25
N GLY A 483 -4.07 -23.00 22.31
CA GLY A 483 -2.66 -23.36 22.47
C GLY A 483 -1.65 -22.34 21.93
N TYR A 484 -2.09 -21.14 21.49
CA TYR A 484 -1.16 -20.10 21.08
C TYR A 484 -0.37 -19.58 22.27
N LYS A 485 0.94 -19.42 22.10
CA LYS A 485 1.86 -18.98 23.15
C LYS A 485 2.18 -17.50 23.09
N GLU A 486 2.21 -16.93 21.88
CA GLU A 486 2.57 -15.53 21.67
C GLU A 486 1.49 -14.76 20.90
N VAL A 487 1.14 -13.57 21.38
CA VAL A 487 0.28 -12.62 20.67
C VAL A 487 1.07 -11.35 20.35
N THR A 488 0.98 -10.87 19.12
CA THR A 488 1.48 -9.53 18.76
C THR A 488 0.32 -8.59 18.47
N LEU A 489 0.19 -7.55 19.28
CA LEU A 489 -0.77 -6.47 19.10
C LEU A 489 -0.34 -5.58 17.93
N LEU A 490 -1.31 -5.24 17.11
CA LEU A 490 -1.11 -4.65 15.80
C LEU A 490 -1.99 -3.40 15.59
N GLY A 491 -1.44 -2.41 14.89
CA GLY A 491 -2.13 -1.18 14.53
C GLY A 491 -1.37 -0.40 13.47
N GLN A 492 -1.86 0.79 13.11
CA GLN A 492 -1.06 1.78 12.35
C GLN A 492 -0.33 2.74 13.31
N ASN A 493 -1.00 3.11 14.40
CA ASN A 493 -0.47 3.91 15.49
C ASN A 493 -1.01 3.34 16.79
N ILE A 494 -0.30 2.38 17.38
CA ILE A 494 -0.89 1.60 18.47
C ILE A 494 -1.01 2.40 19.79
N ASP A 495 -0.10 3.36 19.99
CA ASP A 495 -0.03 4.17 21.21
C ASP A 495 -1.20 5.15 21.37
N SER A 496 -1.99 5.39 20.31
CA SER A 496 -3.19 6.22 20.37
C SER A 496 -4.45 5.46 20.75
N TRP A 497 -4.37 4.13 20.90
CA TRP A 497 -5.52 3.31 21.31
C TRP A 497 -6.18 3.83 22.59
N GLY A 498 -7.52 3.83 22.59
CA GLY A 498 -8.37 4.16 23.72
C GLY A 498 -8.79 5.63 23.82
N ARG A 499 -8.27 6.52 22.96
CA ARG A 499 -8.59 7.96 22.99
C ARG A 499 -9.98 8.30 22.45
N ASP A 500 -10.44 7.50 21.51
CA ASP A 500 -11.75 7.56 20.85
C ASP A 500 -12.82 6.73 21.57
N LEU A 501 -12.43 5.92 22.58
CA LEU A 501 -13.37 5.14 23.39
C LEU A 501 -14.10 6.00 24.44
N ASN A 502 -15.28 5.53 24.86
CA ASN A 502 -16.04 6.10 25.96
C ASN A 502 -16.46 4.99 26.97
N PRO A 503 -15.94 4.99 28.21
CA PRO A 503 -14.93 5.92 28.74
C PRO A 503 -13.58 5.77 28.03
N ARG A 504 -12.80 6.86 28.00
CA ARG A 504 -11.44 6.84 27.44
C ARG A 504 -10.55 5.89 28.22
N SER A 505 -9.62 5.26 27.51
CA SER A 505 -8.59 4.38 28.08
C SER A 505 -7.21 4.73 27.51
N THR A 506 -6.16 4.12 28.03
CA THR A 506 -4.81 4.28 27.49
C THR A 506 -4.24 2.95 27.00
N PHE A 507 -3.34 3.01 26.03
CA PHE A 507 -2.65 1.83 25.52
C PHE A 507 -1.89 1.07 26.63
N ALA A 508 -1.31 1.77 27.61
CA ALA A 508 -0.66 1.15 28.75
C ALA A 508 -1.62 0.32 29.63
N ASP A 509 -2.89 0.71 29.70
CA ASP A 509 -3.91 -0.04 30.45
C ASP A 509 -4.33 -1.29 29.66
N LEU A 510 -4.46 -1.19 28.32
CA LEU A 510 -4.68 -2.36 27.45
C LEU A 510 -3.55 -3.38 27.58
N LEU A 511 -2.30 -2.91 27.56
CA LEU A 511 -1.11 -3.76 27.69
C LEU A 511 -1.12 -4.56 29.00
N ARG A 512 -1.47 -3.93 30.12
CA ARG A 512 -1.59 -4.64 31.40
C ARG A 512 -2.76 -5.60 31.41
N ASP A 513 -3.91 -5.18 30.89
CA ASP A 513 -5.13 -5.98 30.89
C ASP A 513 -4.97 -7.25 30.05
N VAL A 514 -4.59 -7.11 28.78
CA VAL A 514 -4.40 -8.24 27.86
C VAL A 514 -3.22 -9.09 28.30
N GLY A 515 -2.14 -8.48 28.78
CA GLY A 515 -0.94 -9.19 29.25
C GLY A 515 -1.17 -9.99 30.54
N ALA A 516 -2.25 -9.72 31.28
CA ALA A 516 -2.67 -10.49 32.45
C ALA A 516 -3.59 -11.68 32.09
N THR A 517 -3.79 -11.97 30.81
CA THR A 517 -4.59 -13.13 30.38
C THR A 517 -3.95 -14.44 30.86
N PRO A 518 -4.64 -15.26 31.66
CA PRO A 518 -4.09 -16.53 32.14
C PRO A 518 -3.69 -17.45 30.98
N GLY A 519 -2.47 -18.01 31.03
CA GLY A 519 -1.94 -18.90 29.99
C GLY A 519 -1.25 -18.20 28.81
N LEU A 520 -1.34 -16.86 28.70
CA LEU A 520 -0.58 -16.12 27.69
C LEU A 520 0.90 -16.06 28.09
N ALA A 521 1.77 -16.75 27.33
CA ALA A 521 3.19 -16.81 27.67
C ALA A 521 3.96 -15.57 27.22
N ARG A 522 3.66 -15.05 26.02
CA ARG A 522 4.33 -13.87 25.45
C ARG A 522 3.36 -12.92 24.76
N MET A 523 3.65 -11.64 24.87
CA MET A 523 2.95 -10.56 24.19
C MET A 523 3.95 -9.54 23.64
N ARG A 524 3.68 -9.07 22.42
CA ARG A 524 4.43 -8.01 21.76
C ARG A 524 3.50 -6.94 21.23
N PHE A 525 4.07 -5.82 20.84
CA PHE A 525 3.41 -4.84 20.00
C PHE A 525 4.41 -4.21 19.05
N VAL A 526 3.92 -3.70 17.94
CA VAL A 526 4.70 -2.93 16.95
C VAL A 526 3.93 -1.68 16.56
N THR A 527 4.52 -0.82 15.72
CA THR A 527 3.91 0.41 15.19
C THR A 527 3.67 1.51 16.24
N SER A 528 4.65 1.73 17.11
CA SER A 528 4.63 2.85 18.06
C SER A 528 4.89 4.18 17.35
N HIS A 529 4.41 5.27 17.92
CA HIS A 529 4.71 6.62 17.47
C HIS A 529 5.46 7.39 18.57
N PRO A 530 6.65 7.98 18.32
CA PRO A 530 7.45 8.63 19.37
C PRO A 530 6.70 9.71 20.17
N ARG A 531 5.77 10.42 19.52
CA ARG A 531 4.89 11.41 20.18
C ARG A 531 4.04 10.82 21.31
N TYR A 532 3.71 9.54 21.24
CA TYR A 532 2.75 8.88 22.13
C TYR A 532 3.39 7.80 23.03
N MET A 533 4.68 7.52 22.85
CA MET A 533 5.45 6.65 23.73
C MET A 533 5.64 7.29 25.12
N SER A 534 4.75 6.92 26.04
CA SER A 534 4.72 7.40 27.42
C SER A 534 5.50 6.49 28.37
N GLU A 535 5.91 7.03 29.53
CA GLU A 535 6.53 6.21 30.59
C GLU A 535 5.63 5.07 31.03
N ARG A 536 4.31 5.30 31.10
CA ARG A 536 3.34 4.25 31.45
C ARG A 536 3.39 3.03 30.52
N VAL A 537 3.72 3.22 29.24
CA VAL A 537 3.89 2.10 28.28
C VAL A 537 5.19 1.35 28.58
N ILE A 538 6.28 2.07 28.85
CA ILE A 538 7.57 1.47 29.25
C ILE A 538 7.40 0.68 30.55
N ASP A 539 6.69 1.25 31.53
CA ASP A 539 6.38 0.60 32.80
C ASP A 539 5.48 -0.62 32.61
N ALA A 540 4.45 -0.54 31.74
CA ALA A 540 3.59 -1.68 31.45
C ALA A 540 4.41 -2.85 30.89
N VAL A 541 5.34 -2.59 29.97
CA VAL A 541 6.28 -3.61 29.49
C VAL A 541 7.13 -4.12 30.65
N ALA A 542 7.71 -3.24 31.46
CA ALA A 542 8.56 -3.63 32.58
C ALA A 542 7.84 -4.37 33.72
N GLU A 543 6.54 -4.22 33.90
CA GLU A 543 5.78 -4.78 35.03
C GLU A 543 5.02 -6.05 34.65
N THR A 544 4.71 -6.26 33.37
CA THR A 544 3.85 -7.35 32.91
C THR A 544 4.71 -8.51 32.37
N PRO A 545 4.72 -9.71 33.00
CA PRO A 545 5.61 -10.80 32.61
C PRO A 545 5.46 -11.29 31.16
N ALA A 546 4.23 -11.32 30.66
CA ALA A 546 3.95 -11.71 29.27
C ALA A 546 4.58 -10.71 28.27
N LEU A 547 4.76 -9.43 28.64
CA LEU A 547 5.30 -8.45 27.70
C LEU A 547 6.81 -8.62 27.47
N CYS A 548 7.13 -8.84 26.21
CA CYS A 548 8.48 -8.97 25.70
C CYS A 548 9.19 -7.61 25.64
N GLU A 549 10.49 -7.59 25.95
CA GLU A 549 11.34 -6.39 26.05
C GLU A 549 11.80 -5.90 24.67
N MET A 550 10.84 -5.61 23.79
CA MET A 550 11.05 -5.17 22.42
C MET A 550 10.21 -3.92 22.16
N PHE A 551 10.88 -2.84 21.73
CA PHE A 551 10.24 -1.59 21.37
C PHE A 551 10.54 -1.26 19.91
N HIS A 552 9.48 -1.20 19.10
CA HIS A 552 9.57 -0.71 17.73
C HIS A 552 9.10 0.75 17.69
N ILE A 553 10.06 1.68 17.56
CA ILE A 553 9.85 3.13 17.69
C ILE A 553 10.49 3.83 16.47
N PRO A 554 9.75 4.04 15.38
CA PRO A 554 10.27 4.66 14.16
C PRO A 554 10.74 6.10 14.38
N CYS A 555 12.05 6.37 14.19
CA CYS A 555 12.60 7.72 14.23
C CYS A 555 12.36 8.47 12.92
N GLN A 556 12.30 7.77 11.78
CA GLN A 556 12.15 8.29 10.41
C GLN A 556 13.34 9.11 9.91
N SER A 557 13.88 10.04 10.71
CA SER A 557 15.09 10.83 10.43
C SER A 557 15.79 11.21 11.74
N GLY A 558 17.09 11.51 11.69
CA GLY A 558 17.84 12.09 12.80
C GLY A 558 18.09 13.59 12.67
N ASP A 559 17.29 14.30 11.86
CA ASP A 559 17.37 15.75 11.70
C ASP A 559 16.02 16.44 12.02
N ASP A 560 16.04 17.47 12.86
CA ASP A 560 14.81 18.14 13.32
C ASP A 560 14.09 18.93 12.21
N ASP A 561 14.81 19.43 11.21
CA ASP A 561 14.19 20.13 10.08
C ASP A 561 13.47 19.12 9.17
N ILE A 562 14.11 18.00 8.87
CA ILE A 562 13.47 16.91 8.12
C ILE A 562 12.29 16.30 8.89
N LEU A 563 12.40 16.10 10.20
CA LEU A 563 11.28 15.63 11.03
C LEU A 563 10.09 16.59 11.02
N ARG A 564 10.35 17.91 11.00
CA ARG A 564 9.32 18.93 10.87
C ARG A 564 8.65 18.87 9.51
N ASP A 565 9.42 18.74 8.44
CA ASP A 565 8.90 18.63 7.07
C ASP A 565 8.11 17.32 6.87
N MET A 566 8.55 16.22 7.51
CA MET A 566 7.82 14.95 7.62
C MET A 566 6.53 15.05 8.45
N ALA A 567 6.29 16.18 9.14
CA ALA A 567 5.19 16.43 10.06
C ALA A 567 5.10 15.41 11.22
N ARG A 568 6.25 15.07 11.83
CA ARG A 568 6.35 14.05 12.90
C ARG A 568 5.95 14.55 14.29
N GLY A 569 6.09 15.85 14.55
CA GLY A 569 5.67 16.46 15.82
C GLY A 569 6.50 16.03 17.04
N TYR A 570 7.76 15.62 16.85
CA TYR A 570 8.76 15.39 17.89
C TYR A 570 10.15 15.78 17.36
N THR A 571 11.12 15.90 18.27
CA THR A 571 12.53 16.19 17.96
C THR A 571 13.42 14.97 18.19
N VAL A 572 14.63 15.00 17.65
CA VAL A 572 15.70 14.02 17.88
C VAL A 572 16.00 13.90 19.38
N GLU A 573 16.05 15.01 20.10
CA GLU A 573 16.28 15.02 21.54
C GLU A 573 15.17 14.29 22.30
N LYS A 574 13.90 14.54 21.94
CA LYS A 574 12.76 13.82 22.53
C LYS A 574 12.86 12.31 22.26
N TYR A 575 13.29 11.93 21.06
CA TYR A 575 13.52 10.53 20.70
C TYR A 575 14.60 9.89 21.58
N LYS A 576 15.76 10.55 21.73
CA LYS A 576 16.85 10.08 22.61
C LYS A 576 16.40 9.91 24.05
N GLN A 577 15.58 10.83 24.58
CA GLN A 577 15.00 10.71 25.91
C GLN A 577 14.07 9.51 26.08
N ILE A 578 13.29 9.16 25.04
CA ILE A 578 12.47 7.94 25.06
C ILE A 578 13.37 6.71 25.16
N VAL A 579 14.40 6.61 24.30
CA VAL A 579 15.35 5.50 24.31
C VAL A 579 16.09 5.40 25.65
N ALA A 580 16.55 6.53 26.19
CA ALA A 580 17.24 6.58 27.48
C ALA A 580 16.36 6.05 28.62
N ARG A 581 15.08 6.43 28.66
CA ARG A 581 14.12 5.93 29.66
C ARG A 581 13.87 4.44 29.53
N ILE A 582 13.74 3.94 28.30
CA ILE A 582 13.59 2.50 28.04
C ILE A 582 14.81 1.76 28.59
N ARG A 583 16.02 2.20 28.24
CA ARG A 583 17.27 1.56 28.70
C ARG A 583 17.50 1.67 30.20
N ALA A 584 17.09 2.77 30.82
CA ALA A 584 17.17 2.91 32.28
C ALA A 584 16.27 1.90 33.00
N ARG A 585 15.09 1.60 32.43
CA ARG A 585 14.14 0.64 33.03
C ARG A 585 14.43 -0.81 32.63
N LEU A 586 14.85 -1.02 31.39
CA LEU A 586 15.08 -2.30 30.73
C LEU A 586 16.39 -2.22 29.91
N PRO A 587 17.56 -2.41 30.53
CA PRO A 587 18.88 -2.22 29.89
C PRO A 587 19.09 -3.06 28.62
N ASP A 588 18.52 -4.27 28.62
CA ASP A 588 18.65 -5.24 27.51
C ASP A 588 17.53 -5.15 26.47
N ALA A 589 16.58 -4.22 26.62
CA ALA A 589 15.47 -4.07 25.70
C ALA A 589 15.96 -3.84 24.26
N ALA A 590 15.37 -4.55 23.30
CA ALA A 590 15.64 -4.32 21.90
C ALA A 590 14.94 -3.04 21.43
N ILE A 591 15.72 -2.14 20.84
CA ILE A 591 15.21 -0.93 20.20
C ILE A 591 15.29 -1.12 18.69
N THR A 592 14.13 -1.15 18.05
CA THR A 592 14.02 -1.23 16.59
C THR A 592 13.32 0.00 16.05
N ALA A 593 13.61 0.38 14.81
CA ALA A 593 13.05 1.60 14.22
C ALA A 593 12.95 1.49 12.69
N ASP A 594 12.27 2.46 12.09
CA ASP A 594 12.29 2.71 10.64
C ASP A 594 12.97 4.06 10.36
N VAL A 595 13.74 4.12 9.27
CA VAL A 595 14.37 5.34 8.75
C VAL A 595 14.11 5.48 7.25
N ILE A 596 13.79 6.72 6.83
CA ILE A 596 13.61 7.10 5.43
C ILE A 596 14.77 8.03 5.05
N VAL A 597 15.54 7.65 4.03
CA VAL A 597 16.64 8.46 3.47
C VAL A 597 16.24 9.14 2.16
N GLY A 598 16.85 10.28 1.87
CA GLY A 598 16.60 11.06 0.66
C GLY A 598 15.19 11.64 0.58
N PHE A 599 14.64 12.01 1.74
CA PHE A 599 13.41 12.80 1.81
C PHE A 599 13.57 14.13 1.03
N PRO A 600 12.52 14.70 0.42
CA PRO A 600 12.68 15.89 -0.41
C PRO A 600 13.31 17.04 0.39
N GLY A 601 14.38 17.62 -0.15
CA GLY A 601 15.18 18.64 0.50
C GLY A 601 16.33 18.15 1.39
N GLU A 602 16.46 16.85 1.66
CA GLU A 602 17.48 16.32 2.58
C GLU A 602 18.91 16.55 2.07
N THR A 603 19.67 17.38 2.79
CA THR A 603 21.10 17.63 2.51
C THR A 603 21.99 16.53 3.07
N GLU A 604 23.26 16.54 2.68
CA GLU A 604 24.24 15.57 3.18
C GLU A 604 24.48 15.72 4.69
N GLU A 605 24.50 16.95 5.20
CA GLU A 605 24.68 17.24 6.62
C GLU A 605 23.50 16.71 7.45
N GLN A 606 22.27 16.79 6.94
CA GLN A 606 21.08 16.25 7.59
C GLN A 606 21.08 14.72 7.57
N PHE A 607 21.55 14.12 6.47
CA PHE A 607 21.77 12.68 6.41
C PHE A 607 22.84 12.22 7.42
N GLU A 608 23.95 12.96 7.57
CA GLU A 608 24.98 12.67 8.57
C GLU A 608 24.45 12.76 10.01
N ARG A 609 23.53 13.69 10.30
CA ARG A 609 22.84 13.73 11.61
C ARG A 609 22.00 12.48 11.85
N THR A 610 21.40 11.92 10.81
CA THR A 610 20.72 10.62 10.88
C THR A 610 21.68 9.48 11.21
N LEU A 611 22.85 9.43 10.57
CA LEU A 611 23.90 8.48 10.93
C LEU A 611 24.41 8.71 12.36
N GLN A 612 24.51 9.95 12.82
CA GLN A 612 24.90 10.25 14.20
C GLN A 612 23.87 9.75 15.20
N LEU A 613 22.56 9.96 14.96
CA LEU A 613 21.50 9.39 15.80
C LEU A 613 21.62 7.86 15.88
N MET A 614 21.93 7.20 14.76
CA MET A 614 22.16 5.75 14.77
C MET A 614 23.35 5.35 15.63
N ARG A 615 24.47 6.08 15.58
CA ARG A 615 25.64 5.81 16.42
C ARG A 615 25.36 6.03 17.90
N ASP A 616 24.56 7.04 18.24
CA ASP A 616 24.18 7.34 19.62
C ASP A 616 23.23 6.28 20.18
N VAL A 617 22.26 5.83 19.38
CA VAL A 617 21.25 4.87 19.82
C VAL A 617 21.77 3.44 19.71
N LYS A 618 22.46 3.06 18.64
CA LYS A 618 22.83 1.67 18.29
C LYS A 618 21.61 0.74 18.32
N PHE A 619 20.83 0.80 17.25
CA PHE A 619 19.62 0.00 17.09
C PHE A 619 19.92 -1.50 16.99
N ASP A 620 19.03 -2.32 17.56
CA ASP A 620 19.08 -3.79 17.44
C ASP A 620 18.67 -4.26 16.04
N GLN A 621 17.74 -3.53 15.43
CA GLN A 621 17.32 -3.69 14.05
C GLN A 621 16.78 -2.36 13.51
N LEU A 622 17.16 -2.03 12.29
CA LEU A 622 16.67 -0.84 11.60
C LEU A 622 16.06 -1.26 10.26
N ASN A 623 14.80 -0.91 10.03
CA ASN A 623 14.21 -1.00 8.71
C ASN A 623 14.52 0.30 7.97
N THR A 624 15.04 0.20 6.77
CA THR A 624 15.52 1.35 6.01
C THR A 624 14.81 1.40 4.67
N ALA A 625 14.47 2.60 4.23
CA ALA A 625 13.87 2.83 2.93
C ALA A 625 14.42 4.12 2.32
N ALA A 626 14.56 4.14 1.00
CA ALA A 626 14.66 5.39 0.28
C ALA A 626 13.27 6.02 0.16
N TYR A 627 13.19 7.34 0.24
CA TYR A 627 11.95 8.06 0.02
C TYR A 627 11.41 7.78 -1.39
N SER A 628 10.17 7.32 -1.45
CA SER A 628 9.44 7.04 -2.68
C SER A 628 8.18 7.92 -2.67
N PRO A 629 8.02 8.84 -3.64
CA PRO A 629 6.82 9.65 -3.77
C PRO A 629 5.59 8.75 -3.87
N ARG A 630 4.56 9.06 -3.09
CA ARG A 630 3.30 8.33 -3.14
C ARG A 630 2.17 9.24 -3.61
N PRO A 631 1.28 8.77 -4.49
CA PRO A 631 0.15 9.55 -4.96
C PRO A 631 -0.62 10.19 -3.80
N HIS A 632 -1.01 11.44 -3.98
CA HIS A 632 -1.79 12.23 -3.02
C HIS A 632 -1.12 12.54 -1.67
N THR A 633 0.18 12.29 -1.51
CA THR A 633 0.92 12.74 -0.32
C THR A 633 1.53 14.13 -0.54
N PRO A 634 1.54 15.03 0.46
CA PRO A 634 2.10 16.37 0.31
C PRO A 634 3.54 16.39 -0.22
N ALA A 635 4.42 15.53 0.32
CA ALA A 635 5.84 15.49 -0.04
C ALA A 635 6.09 14.99 -1.48
N ALA A 636 5.11 14.32 -2.11
CA ALA A 636 5.23 13.90 -3.51
C ALA A 636 5.18 15.08 -4.48
N LEU A 637 4.61 16.21 -4.08
CA LEU A 637 4.44 17.41 -4.91
C LEU A 637 5.58 18.43 -4.76
N TRP A 638 6.55 18.18 -3.87
CA TRP A 638 7.63 19.13 -3.63
C TRP A 638 8.68 19.07 -4.73
N THR A 639 9.21 20.21 -5.14
CA THR A 639 10.13 20.33 -6.28
C THR A 639 11.57 19.93 -5.95
N ASN A 640 11.95 19.94 -4.68
CA ASN A 640 13.29 19.63 -4.18
C ASN A 640 13.50 18.12 -3.94
N GLN A 641 13.04 17.27 -4.87
CA GLN A 641 13.28 15.82 -4.79
C GLN A 641 14.78 15.51 -4.85
N VAL A 642 15.23 14.55 -4.03
CA VAL A 642 16.62 14.07 -4.05
C VAL A 642 16.81 13.07 -5.19
N ASP A 643 17.95 13.16 -5.88
CA ASP A 643 18.31 12.28 -6.99
C ASP A 643 18.36 10.80 -6.56
N GLU A 644 17.87 9.90 -7.42
CA GLU A 644 17.82 8.46 -7.14
C GLU A 644 19.20 7.83 -6.89
N LYS A 645 20.27 8.34 -7.50
CA LYS A 645 21.65 7.91 -7.23
C LYS A 645 22.06 8.26 -5.81
N VAL A 646 21.71 9.45 -5.34
CA VAL A 646 22.00 9.89 -3.96
C VAL A 646 21.19 9.07 -2.96
N LYS A 647 19.90 8.84 -3.22
CA LYS A 647 19.05 7.94 -2.40
C LYS A 647 19.66 6.55 -2.25
N LYS A 648 20.09 5.93 -3.37
CA LYS A 648 20.75 4.61 -3.37
C LYS A 648 22.06 4.61 -2.58
N GLN A 649 22.88 5.64 -2.74
CA GLN A 649 24.13 5.79 -1.99
C GLN A 649 23.87 5.91 -0.48
N ARG A 650 22.92 6.75 -0.07
CA ARG A 650 22.52 6.91 1.34
C ARG A 650 21.95 5.61 1.91
N LEU A 651 21.08 4.93 1.16
CA LEU A 651 20.51 3.65 1.55
C LEU A 651 21.58 2.57 1.76
N HIS A 652 22.60 2.52 0.90
CA HIS A 652 23.72 1.61 1.09
C HIS A 652 24.50 1.91 2.39
N ARG A 653 24.83 3.18 2.63
CA ARG A 653 25.59 3.62 3.81
C ARG A 653 24.84 3.35 5.11
N ILE A 654 23.53 3.64 5.13
CA ILE A 654 22.71 3.40 6.32
C ILE A 654 22.52 1.91 6.60
N ASN A 655 22.41 1.08 5.56
CA ASN A 655 22.33 -0.38 5.71
C ASN A 655 23.62 -0.98 6.28
N ALA A 656 24.78 -0.51 5.82
CA ALA A 656 26.07 -0.94 6.35
C ALA A 656 26.19 -0.63 7.84
N LEU A 657 25.86 0.61 8.25
CA LEU A 657 25.91 1.02 9.65
C LEU A 657 24.87 0.28 10.50
N ALA A 658 23.67 0.06 9.97
CA ALA A 658 22.63 -0.72 10.65
C ALA A 658 23.09 -2.17 10.92
N ALA A 659 23.75 -2.82 9.96
CA ALA A 659 24.28 -4.17 10.12
C ALA A 659 25.41 -4.25 11.17
N GLU A 660 26.27 -3.22 11.24
CA GLU A 660 27.30 -3.08 12.25
C GLU A 660 26.70 -2.95 13.66
N HIS A 661 25.76 -2.02 13.86
CA HIS A 661 25.07 -1.85 15.15
C HIS A 661 24.28 -3.08 15.56
N ALA A 662 23.61 -3.71 14.60
CA ALA A 662 22.86 -4.94 14.80
C ALA A 662 23.77 -6.10 15.29
N LEU A 663 25.00 -6.22 14.75
CA LEU A 663 26.00 -7.16 15.23
C LEU A 663 26.50 -6.80 16.62
N GLU A 664 26.93 -5.55 16.83
CA GLU A 664 27.46 -5.06 18.10
C GLU A 664 26.46 -5.29 19.24
N ARG A 665 25.19 -4.94 19.01
CA ARG A 665 24.12 -5.13 19.98
C ARG A 665 23.93 -6.62 20.27
N ARG A 666 23.97 -7.51 19.28
CA ARG A 666 23.76 -8.94 19.51
C ARG A 666 24.92 -9.64 20.22
N GLN A 667 26.14 -9.07 20.21
CA GLN A 667 27.26 -9.64 20.97
C GLN A 667 26.93 -9.79 22.47
N ARG A 668 26.02 -8.98 23.01
CA ARG A 668 25.56 -9.10 24.40
C ARG A 668 24.87 -10.42 24.73
N TYR A 669 24.43 -11.19 23.73
CA TYR A 669 23.78 -12.48 23.93
C TYR A 669 24.79 -13.64 23.98
N LEU A 670 26.01 -13.45 23.47
CA LEU A 670 27.01 -14.52 23.37
C LEU A 670 27.30 -15.13 24.75
N GLY A 671 27.17 -16.44 24.86
CA GLY A 671 27.35 -17.22 26.10
C GLY A 671 26.17 -17.19 27.07
N ARG A 672 25.16 -16.33 26.86
CA ARG A 672 23.97 -16.24 27.72
C ARG A 672 22.98 -17.35 27.40
N LEU A 673 22.20 -17.70 28.41
CA LEU A 673 21.04 -18.59 28.28
C LEU A 673 19.80 -17.74 27.97
N GLU A 674 19.20 -17.95 26.80
CA GLU A 674 18.05 -17.18 26.34
C GLU A 674 16.79 -18.06 26.27
N GLU A 675 15.64 -17.50 26.67
CA GLU A 675 14.33 -18.12 26.46
C GLU A 675 13.98 -18.04 24.97
N VAL A 676 13.76 -19.16 24.29
CA VAL A 676 13.44 -19.22 22.86
C VAL A 676 12.10 -19.90 22.63
N LEU A 677 11.17 -19.20 21.96
CA LEU A 677 9.93 -19.79 21.47
C LEU A 677 10.19 -20.44 20.12
N VAL A 678 10.04 -21.76 20.01
CA VAL A 678 10.26 -22.50 18.77
C VAL A 678 9.03 -22.41 17.87
N GLU A 679 9.22 -22.01 16.61
CA GLU A 679 8.10 -21.70 15.71
C GLU A 679 8.02 -22.63 14.51
N GLN A 680 9.19 -22.98 13.93
CA GLN A 680 9.25 -23.71 12.67
C GLN A 680 10.59 -24.40 12.47
N ARG A 681 10.62 -25.37 11.55
CA ARG A 681 11.87 -25.97 11.06
C ARG A 681 12.68 -24.91 10.31
N ASN A 682 13.99 -24.94 10.45
CA ASN A 682 14.87 -24.07 9.68
C ASN A 682 14.79 -24.46 8.18
N PRO A 683 14.35 -23.57 7.28
CA PRO A 683 14.18 -23.90 5.86
C PRO A 683 15.51 -24.22 5.14
N LYS A 684 16.63 -23.72 5.66
CA LYS A 684 17.96 -23.90 5.05
C LYS A 684 18.68 -25.14 5.56
N HIS A 685 18.46 -25.49 6.83
CA HIS A 685 19.12 -26.60 7.51
C HIS A 685 18.08 -27.45 8.25
N PRO A 686 17.52 -28.49 7.63
CA PRO A 686 16.37 -29.22 8.19
C PRO A 686 16.60 -29.87 9.56
N GLY A 687 17.85 -30.13 9.98
CA GLY A 687 18.17 -30.62 11.33
C GLY A 687 17.98 -29.57 12.44
N GLN A 688 17.91 -28.30 12.06
CA GLN A 688 17.73 -27.19 12.98
C GLN A 688 16.27 -26.75 13.07
N VAL A 689 15.92 -26.28 14.26
CA VAL A 689 14.72 -25.48 14.48
C VAL A 689 15.05 -24.00 14.45
N LYS A 690 14.01 -23.20 14.22
CA LYS A 690 14.05 -21.74 14.29
C LYS A 690 13.03 -21.27 15.30
N GLY A 691 13.49 -20.47 16.25
CA GLY A 691 12.66 -19.77 17.21
C GLY A 691 13.00 -18.29 17.33
N ARG A 692 12.42 -17.63 18.33
CA ARG A 692 12.72 -16.24 18.68
C ARG A 692 12.89 -16.07 20.18
N ASN A 693 13.86 -15.24 20.57
CA ASN A 693 14.00 -14.82 21.97
C ASN A 693 13.01 -13.72 22.35
N ARG A 694 13.03 -13.28 23.62
CA ARG A 694 12.10 -12.24 24.11
C ARG A 694 12.29 -10.90 23.41
N GLN A 695 13.48 -10.58 22.90
CA GLN A 695 13.75 -9.37 22.14
C GLN A 695 13.35 -9.48 20.65
N GLY A 696 12.86 -10.65 20.23
CA GLY A 696 12.39 -10.91 18.86
C GLY A 696 13.51 -11.31 17.90
N CYS A 697 14.72 -11.56 18.40
CA CYS A 697 15.84 -12.01 17.57
C CYS A 697 15.62 -13.47 17.14
N PRO A 698 15.77 -13.80 15.84
CA PRO A 698 15.77 -15.19 15.39
C PRO A 698 16.91 -15.98 16.04
N VAL A 699 16.60 -17.18 16.53
CA VAL A 699 17.58 -18.11 17.09
C VAL A 699 17.47 -19.45 16.38
N PHE A 700 18.61 -20.00 15.96
CA PHE A 700 18.72 -21.30 15.31
C PHE A 700 19.51 -22.26 16.21
N PHE A 701 19.04 -23.51 16.31
CA PHE A 701 19.71 -24.56 17.08
C PHE A 701 19.21 -25.94 16.62
N GLU A 702 20.00 -26.99 16.87
CA GLU A 702 19.61 -28.37 16.54
C GLU A 702 18.41 -28.81 17.40
N GLY A 703 17.44 -29.50 16.81
CA GLY A 703 16.29 -30.01 17.55
C GLY A 703 15.20 -30.60 16.67
N ASP A 704 14.33 -31.41 17.28
CA ASP A 704 13.16 -31.96 16.59
C ASP A 704 11.99 -30.97 16.63
N ILE A 705 11.57 -30.50 15.46
CA ILE A 705 10.44 -29.57 15.35
C ILE A 705 9.13 -30.19 15.81
N ASP A 706 8.93 -31.49 15.63
CA ASP A 706 7.66 -32.13 15.95
C ASP A 706 7.45 -32.21 17.48
N ALA A 707 8.55 -32.30 18.24
CA ALA A 707 8.56 -32.24 19.69
C ALA A 707 8.58 -30.80 20.24
N LEU A 708 9.32 -29.89 19.60
CA LEU A 708 9.63 -28.57 20.17
C LEU A 708 8.70 -27.46 19.71
N LYS A 709 7.92 -27.62 18.63
CA LYS A 709 7.11 -26.53 18.08
C LYS A 709 6.11 -25.99 19.11
N GLY A 710 6.18 -24.69 19.38
CA GLY A 710 5.35 -24.03 20.38
C GLY A 710 5.91 -24.11 21.80
N GLU A 711 7.03 -24.76 22.02
CA GLU A 711 7.68 -24.79 23.33
C GLU A 711 8.59 -23.59 23.54
N LEU A 712 8.67 -23.17 24.81
CA LEU A 712 9.64 -22.20 25.30
C LEU A 712 10.81 -22.96 25.90
N VAL A 713 11.96 -22.89 25.25
CA VAL A 713 13.14 -23.67 25.64
C VAL A 713 14.34 -22.77 25.95
N PRO A 714 15.20 -23.17 26.91
CA PRO A 714 16.44 -22.45 27.19
C PRO A 714 17.50 -22.81 26.14
N VAL A 715 18.07 -21.80 25.50
CA VAL A 715 19.12 -21.98 24.47
C VAL A 715 20.34 -21.17 24.87
N ARG A 716 21.48 -21.83 25.05
CA ARG A 716 22.75 -21.13 25.27
C ARG A 716 23.26 -20.61 23.93
N ILE A 717 23.44 -19.31 23.82
CA ILE A 717 23.88 -18.68 22.57
C ILE A 717 25.38 -18.90 22.38
N THR A 718 25.76 -19.54 21.27
CA THR A 718 27.15 -19.86 20.90
C THR A 718 27.66 -18.97 19.77
N GLU A 719 26.77 -18.37 18.98
CA GLU A 719 27.11 -17.44 17.90
C GLU A 719 26.12 -16.27 17.84
N ALA A 720 26.64 -15.08 17.54
CA ALA A 720 25.86 -13.89 17.29
C ALA A 720 26.22 -13.28 15.92
N GLY A 721 25.32 -13.42 14.94
CA GLY A 721 25.42 -12.79 13.63
C GLY A 721 24.60 -11.50 13.54
N SER A 722 24.77 -10.68 12.49
CA SER A 722 24.04 -9.40 12.35
C SER A 722 22.51 -9.52 12.25
N TYR A 723 21.96 -10.71 12.02
CA TYR A 723 20.52 -10.92 11.81
C TYR A 723 19.93 -12.12 12.56
N PHE A 724 20.76 -12.85 13.30
CA PHE A 724 20.38 -14.10 13.95
C PHE A 724 21.32 -14.43 15.10
N LEU A 725 20.89 -15.34 15.95
CA LEU A 725 21.72 -16.03 16.93
C LEU A 725 21.74 -17.53 16.59
N VAL A 726 22.82 -18.19 16.97
CA VAL A 726 22.92 -19.65 16.99
C VAL A 726 23.19 -20.09 18.41
N GLY A 727 22.65 -21.22 18.81
CA GLY A 727 22.89 -21.75 20.13
C GLY A 727 22.67 -23.25 20.22
N GLU A 728 22.77 -23.73 21.45
CA GLU A 728 22.59 -25.12 21.81
C GLU A 728 21.47 -25.22 22.86
N LEU A 729 20.58 -26.19 22.66
CA LEU A 729 19.52 -26.48 23.61
C LEU A 729 20.15 -26.98 24.92
N GLU A 730 19.82 -26.37 26.05
CA GLU A 730 20.23 -26.89 27.35
C GLU A 730 19.13 -27.74 27.97
N GLU A 731 19.44 -29.00 28.27
CA GLU A 731 18.55 -29.86 29.04
C GLU A 731 18.61 -29.47 30.52
N ASN A 732 17.46 -29.05 31.05
CA ASN A 732 17.12 -28.66 32.43
C ASN A 732 16.90 -27.16 32.67
N LYS A 733 15.69 -26.87 33.18
CA LYS A 733 15.21 -25.65 33.86
C LYS A 733 15.05 -24.40 32.99
N PHE A 734 13.83 -24.24 32.48
CA PHE A 734 13.26 -22.91 32.27
C PHE A 734 11.84 -22.88 32.85
N ALA A 735 11.59 -22.03 33.87
CA ALA A 735 10.30 -21.91 34.55
C ALA A 735 9.46 -20.71 34.07
N GLY A 736 9.80 -20.10 32.93
CA GLY A 736 9.20 -18.83 32.51
C GLY A 736 9.81 -17.64 33.25
N GLY A 737 10.08 -16.53 32.54
CA GLY A 737 10.44 -15.25 33.17
C GLY A 737 11.64 -14.53 32.57
N ARG A 738 11.90 -13.32 33.06
CA ARG A 738 13.08 -12.52 32.66
C ARG A 738 14.32 -13.12 33.28
N TYR A 739 15.27 -13.54 32.44
CA TYR A 739 16.61 -13.85 32.92
C TYR A 739 17.24 -12.55 33.46
N ARG A 740 17.41 -12.47 34.78
CA ARG A 740 18.36 -11.54 35.39
C ARG A 740 19.66 -12.31 35.54
N ASP A 741 20.72 -11.74 34.98
CA ASP A 741 22.08 -12.19 35.22
C ASP A 741 22.44 -11.83 36.66
N GLU A 742 22.06 -12.70 37.60
CA GLU A 742 22.58 -12.67 38.95
C GLU A 742 23.36 -13.96 39.14
N SER A 743 24.65 -13.79 39.43
CA SER A 743 25.66 -14.79 39.71
C SER A 743 25.39 -15.65 40.95
N ASP A 744 24.13 -15.81 41.36
CA ASP A 744 23.71 -16.68 42.45
C ASP A 744 22.47 -17.46 42.02
N ALA A 745 22.69 -18.74 41.76
CA ALA A 745 21.67 -19.72 41.49
C ALA A 745 20.61 -19.73 42.60
N ASN A 746 19.38 -19.36 42.27
CA ASN A 746 18.22 -19.92 42.94
C ASN A 746 17.37 -20.65 41.91
N VAL A 747 17.64 -21.94 41.84
CA VAL A 747 16.72 -22.94 41.33
C VAL A 747 15.40 -22.75 42.07
N ILE A 748 14.35 -22.33 41.36
CA ILE A 748 12.99 -22.51 41.86
C ILE A 748 12.68 -24.01 41.68
N GLU A 749 12.82 -24.78 42.76
CA GLU A 749 12.23 -26.12 42.84
C GLU A 749 10.71 -25.98 42.84
N ILE A 750 10.07 -26.48 41.78
CA ILE A 750 8.63 -26.71 41.79
C ILE A 750 8.39 -27.91 42.69
N SER A 751 8.00 -27.65 43.93
CA SER A 751 7.44 -28.66 44.81
C SER A 751 5.98 -28.91 44.42
N HIS A 752 5.75 -30.11 43.88
CA HIS A 752 4.52 -30.90 43.84
C HIS A 752 3.18 -30.21 43.52
N VAL A 753 2.66 -30.62 42.35
CA VAL A 753 1.25 -30.92 42.04
C VAL A 753 0.42 -31.19 43.30
N LEU A 754 -0.64 -30.40 43.49
CA LEU A 754 -1.96 -30.83 43.97
C LEU A 754 -3.05 -29.97 43.31
#